data_AF-A0A812TQ86-F1
#
_entry.id   AF-A0A812TQ86-F1
#
_cell.length_a   1.000
_cell.length_b   1.000
_cell.length_c   1.000
_cell.angle_alpha   90.00
_cell.angle_beta   90.00
_cell.angle_gamma   90.00
#
_symmetry.space_group_name_H-M   'P 1'
#
loop_
_entity.id
_entity.type
_entity.pdbx_description
1 polymer ?
#
loop_
_entity_poly.entity_id
_entity_poly.type
_entity_poly.pdbx_seq_one_letter_code
_entity_poly.pdbx_strand_id
1 'polypeptide(L)'
;MLKPCLAWFFAVASAQDTGFMRTVFVEYVDGTSDGHFQFGKAIGEAMGPDIQTVWAGDLELHAMETWVLGEGREIFESLVSETNATYPLYMREVEGMADGSGIALQRLLVNQLREELAQWVEPRKREGHCTDGYVVSAQLTALGHNDDWPINWRKSSYFVIATALDADGRAKFRMGSWCYPGLLFGGQLNWNSFGLVWTVNSLFPRSFRSRGVGTAWVSRHMTEARSLQDLVTRASNKRVTTALNYNVGLLSEKELWNVEVTTGGLHAMRKITGPYVHANQFKLLNVSQFPEASSVHREGRWNQLKPNNMKDLRSFLSDRSDPDWPVWRNRTSKDPCFTSITGIFDLERRTISAWTSPSNATDPQFEMSLDLENERASSREAEDFVYMSKPLVTAQDVATVLAKWPGPLGRSGIPVERLSEGESDRLMRLEETLEQRIIGQSPAVSALSRAVRRARSGLAGSSRPTASFFFAGPTGVGKTELCRVLAEEYYADLKAMVRLDMSEFSEPHSVSRLIGAPPGYVGYDDPRSGQLTEAVRRRPYSVVVLDEIEKAHSEVLNLLLQVLEDGRLTDGKGRTVSFSNSIIVMTSNVGSQEILQQASGVGTYDQLRAAVQRQLQQKFRPEFLNRIDELLIFRALSEKEFKQIVRLVLGNAKKRATLAFEEAALQSGRPDTEALELSWTAEVEEIVLASGSNAVYGARPLRRAVQRVFEDPVAEFLVSGALNRGGTATVDVDGGDVVIRYRGETLRPACAAAVTTEALVVPRTQEVKKNNKVPSAVAVFRAQLLLLFTGHSRGQTCRSC
;
A
#
# COMPACT_ATOMS: atom_id res chain seq x y z
N MET A 1 -41.87 22.67 -33.88
CA MET A 1 -42.60 22.25 -32.66
C MET A 1 -42.54 20.74 -32.57
N LEU A 2 -41.67 20.20 -31.72
CA LEU A 2 -41.79 18.87 -31.10
C LEU A 2 -40.64 18.80 -30.08
N LYS A 3 -41.02 18.93 -28.80
CA LYS A 3 -40.13 18.88 -27.63
C LYS A 3 -39.53 17.48 -27.52
N PRO A 4 -38.24 17.30 -27.17
CA PRO A 4 -37.75 16.02 -26.71
C PRO A 4 -38.30 15.78 -25.29
N CYS A 5 -38.80 14.57 -25.06
CA CYS A 5 -39.26 14.10 -23.75
C CYS A 5 -38.07 14.08 -22.79
N LEU A 6 -38.00 15.07 -21.90
CA LEU A 6 -37.30 14.97 -20.61
C LEU A 6 -37.98 13.84 -19.84
N ALA A 7 -37.36 12.66 -19.79
CA ALA A 7 -37.69 11.66 -18.79
C ALA A 7 -37.31 12.25 -17.42
N TRP A 8 -38.32 12.46 -16.57
CA TRP A 8 -38.15 12.90 -15.21
C TRP A 8 -37.46 11.78 -14.43
N PHE A 9 -36.19 11.96 -14.07
CA PHE A 9 -35.49 11.06 -13.16
C PHE A 9 -35.99 11.34 -11.73
N PHE A 10 -36.97 10.55 -11.28
CA PHE A 10 -37.38 10.52 -9.88
C PHE A 10 -36.32 9.77 -9.06
N ALA A 11 -36.07 10.22 -7.82
CA ALA A 11 -35.35 9.39 -6.86
C ALA A 11 -36.18 8.13 -6.59
N VAL A 12 -35.59 6.95 -6.81
CA VAL A 12 -36.25 5.67 -6.52
C VAL A 12 -35.72 5.16 -5.19
N ALA A 13 -36.56 5.18 -4.16
CA ALA A 13 -36.29 4.47 -2.92
C ALA A 13 -36.87 3.06 -2.98
N SER A 14 -36.05 2.06 -2.68
CA SER A 14 -36.54 0.72 -2.35
C SER A 14 -36.20 0.43 -0.89
N ALA A 15 -37.24 0.21 -0.08
CA ALA A 15 -37.09 -0.31 1.26
C ALA A 15 -37.08 -1.83 1.17
N GLN A 16 -35.99 -2.46 1.60
CA GLN A 16 -35.95 -3.90 1.81
C GLN A 16 -36.00 -4.17 3.31
N ASP A 17 -37.10 -4.76 3.76
CA ASP A 17 -37.19 -5.29 5.12
C ASP A 17 -36.63 -6.71 5.12
N THR A 18 -35.35 -6.83 5.49
CA THR A 18 -34.68 -8.14 5.66
C THR A 18 -35.02 -8.79 7.00
N GLY A 19 -35.90 -8.18 7.80
CA GLY A 19 -36.33 -8.67 9.11
C GLY A 19 -35.37 -8.34 10.27
N PHE A 20 -34.16 -7.83 10.01
CA PHE A 20 -33.15 -7.58 11.06
C PHE A 20 -32.51 -6.19 11.04
N MET A 21 -32.39 -5.54 9.87
CA MET A 21 -31.89 -4.17 9.75
C MET A 21 -32.58 -3.51 8.54
N ARG A 22 -33.28 -2.40 8.76
CA ARG A 22 -34.04 -1.73 7.69
C ARG A 22 -33.10 -0.86 6.88
N THR A 23 -33.05 -1.12 5.58
CA THR A 23 -32.14 -0.41 4.67
C THR A 23 -32.93 0.41 3.66
N VAL A 24 -32.53 1.66 3.46
CA VAL A 24 -33.09 2.55 2.44
C VAL A 24 -32.02 2.83 1.40
N PHE A 25 -32.27 2.42 0.17
CA PHE A 25 -31.44 2.80 -0.97
C PHE A 25 -32.01 4.06 -1.61
N VAL A 26 -31.19 5.07 -1.89
CA VAL A 26 -31.63 6.33 -2.52
C VAL A 26 -30.67 6.71 -3.64
N GLU A 27 -31.20 7.01 -4.82
CA GLU A 27 -30.44 7.63 -5.90
C GLU A 27 -30.94 9.07 -6.10
N TYR A 28 -30.01 10.02 -6.25
CA TYR A 28 -30.40 11.44 -6.39
C TYR A 28 -29.41 12.21 -7.27
N VAL A 29 -29.91 13.24 -7.96
CA VAL A 29 -29.06 14.13 -8.79
C VAL A 29 -28.36 15.15 -7.91
N ASP A 30 -27.05 14.96 -7.73
CA ASP A 30 -26.21 15.75 -6.85
C ASP A 30 -25.97 17.17 -7.38
N GLY A 31 -25.84 18.14 -6.46
CA GLY A 31 -25.56 19.54 -6.81
C GLY A 31 -26.76 20.34 -7.32
N THR A 32 -27.97 19.76 -7.33
CA THR A 32 -29.21 20.45 -7.74
C THR A 32 -30.20 20.56 -6.58
N SER A 33 -30.87 21.71 -6.47
CA SER A 33 -31.87 21.95 -5.43
C SER A 33 -33.03 20.94 -5.46
N ASP A 34 -33.45 20.53 -6.65
CA ASP A 34 -34.50 19.51 -6.83
C ASP A 34 -33.99 18.11 -6.44
N GLY A 35 -32.80 17.70 -6.90
CA GLY A 35 -32.26 16.38 -6.55
C GLY A 35 -32.06 16.19 -5.04
N HIS A 36 -31.54 17.20 -4.33
CA HIS A 36 -31.45 17.14 -2.86
C HIS A 36 -32.84 17.17 -2.19
N PHE A 37 -33.82 17.89 -2.73
CA PHE A 37 -35.20 17.82 -2.24
C PHE A 37 -35.79 16.41 -2.41
N GLN A 38 -35.60 15.78 -3.57
CA GLN A 38 -36.06 14.41 -3.82
C GLN A 38 -35.34 13.39 -2.93
N PHE A 39 -34.04 13.57 -2.68
CA PHE A 39 -33.29 12.76 -1.71
C PHE A 39 -33.93 12.81 -0.32
N GLY A 40 -34.18 14.03 0.17
CA GLY A 40 -34.86 14.26 1.43
C GLY A 40 -36.25 13.63 1.48
N LYS A 41 -37.04 13.84 0.41
CA LYS A 41 -38.40 13.31 0.28
C LYS A 41 -38.44 11.80 0.33
N ALA A 42 -37.56 11.13 -0.41
CA ALA A 42 -37.45 9.68 -0.41
C ALA A 42 -37.15 9.12 1.00
N ILE A 43 -36.25 9.78 1.75
CA ILE A 43 -35.98 9.42 3.15
C ILE A 43 -37.21 9.67 4.03
N GLY A 44 -37.87 10.83 3.87
CA GLY A 44 -39.08 11.19 4.62
C GLY A 44 -40.22 10.21 4.41
N GLU A 45 -40.46 9.77 3.17
CA GLU A 45 -41.48 8.77 2.82
C GLU A 45 -41.14 7.39 3.43
N ALA A 46 -39.86 7.00 3.40
CA ALA A 46 -39.42 5.72 3.94
C ALA A 46 -39.49 5.64 5.48
N MET A 47 -39.26 6.76 6.17
CA MET A 47 -39.15 6.81 7.64
C MET A 47 -40.36 7.45 8.34
N GLY A 48 -41.31 8.04 7.60
CA GLY A 48 -42.39 8.86 8.14
C GLY A 48 -43.12 8.31 9.37
N PRO A 49 -43.63 7.06 9.35
CA PRO A 49 -44.31 6.45 10.50
C PRO A 49 -43.44 6.38 11.77
N ASP A 50 -42.14 6.12 11.60
CA ASP A 50 -41.20 6.03 12.71
C ASP A 50 -40.84 7.39 13.26
N ILE A 51 -40.69 8.41 12.40
CA ILE A 51 -40.41 9.77 12.86
C ILE A 51 -41.55 10.22 13.80
N GLN A 52 -42.81 9.96 13.43
CA GLN A 52 -43.96 10.30 14.28
C GLN A 52 -43.96 9.51 15.61
N THR A 53 -43.67 8.21 15.54
CA THR A 53 -43.68 7.32 16.72
C THR A 53 -42.59 7.70 17.72
N VAL A 54 -41.38 7.92 17.22
CA VAL A 54 -40.24 8.27 18.04
C VAL A 54 -40.43 9.64 18.68
N TRP A 55 -40.92 10.60 17.91
CA TRP A 55 -41.23 11.94 18.40
C TRP A 55 -42.15 11.88 19.61
N ALA A 56 -43.27 11.16 19.51
CA ALA A 56 -44.30 11.12 20.55
C ALA A 56 -43.76 10.68 21.92
N GLY A 57 -42.66 9.92 21.97
CA GLY A 57 -42.02 9.44 23.19
C GLY A 57 -40.80 10.25 23.65
N ASP A 58 -40.36 11.27 22.92
CA ASP A 58 -39.09 11.95 23.16
C ASP A 58 -39.25 13.24 23.96
N LEU A 59 -39.15 13.14 25.29
CA LEU A 59 -39.35 14.28 26.20
C LEU A 59 -38.33 15.41 26.01
N GLU A 60 -37.09 15.08 25.65
CA GLU A 60 -36.03 16.06 25.39
C GLU A 60 -36.38 16.90 24.16
N LEU A 61 -36.82 16.25 23.07
CA LEU A 61 -37.21 16.92 21.84
C LEU A 61 -38.43 17.85 22.04
N HIS A 62 -39.42 17.42 22.84
CA HIS A 62 -40.56 18.28 23.21
C HIS A 62 -40.14 19.50 24.05
N ALA A 63 -39.16 19.33 24.95
CA ALA A 63 -38.63 20.45 25.71
C ALA A 63 -37.92 21.46 24.80
N MET A 64 -37.15 20.97 23.81
CA MET A 64 -36.53 21.82 22.78
C MET A 64 -37.57 22.55 21.94
N GLU A 65 -38.63 21.88 21.47
CA GLU A 65 -39.74 22.53 20.75
C GLU A 65 -40.35 23.68 21.56
N THR A 66 -40.66 23.40 22.82
CA THR A 66 -41.26 24.40 23.72
C THR A 66 -40.32 25.60 23.89
N TRP A 67 -39.02 25.33 24.05
CA TRP A 67 -38.01 26.35 24.23
C TRP A 67 -37.82 27.23 22.98
N VAL A 68 -37.75 26.65 21.78
CA VAL A 68 -37.58 27.42 20.53
C VAL A 68 -38.83 28.22 20.13
N LEU A 69 -40.00 27.89 20.67
CA LEU A 69 -41.22 28.69 20.51
C LEU A 69 -41.30 29.86 21.51
N GLY A 70 -40.57 29.76 22.63
CA GLY A 70 -40.49 30.77 23.67
C GLY A 70 -39.15 31.50 23.68
N GLU A 71 -38.40 31.33 24.76
CA GLU A 71 -37.17 32.07 25.06
C GLU A 71 -36.04 31.84 24.06
N GLY A 72 -36.00 30.66 23.43
CA GLY A 72 -34.94 30.26 22.49
C GLY A 72 -35.15 30.66 21.04
N ARG A 73 -36.27 31.34 20.74
CA ARG A 73 -36.71 31.59 19.36
C ARG A 73 -35.68 32.30 18.50
N GLU A 74 -35.09 33.39 19.00
CA GLU A 74 -34.11 34.17 18.24
C GLU A 74 -32.84 33.36 17.94
N ILE A 75 -32.40 32.53 18.89
CA ILE A 75 -31.24 31.65 18.74
C ILE A 75 -31.53 30.60 17.67
N PHE A 76 -32.68 29.93 17.76
CA PHE A 76 -33.10 28.92 16.80
C PHE A 76 -33.23 29.49 15.38
N GLU A 77 -33.93 30.61 15.21
CA GLU A 77 -34.08 31.27 13.91
C GLU A 77 -32.72 31.68 13.32
N SER A 78 -31.79 32.14 14.16
CA SER A 78 -30.42 32.46 13.71
C SER A 78 -29.64 31.23 13.26
N LEU A 79 -29.70 30.13 14.02
CA LEU A 79 -29.04 28.87 13.67
C LEU A 79 -29.58 28.31 12.35
N VAL A 80 -30.90 28.30 12.18
CA VAL A 80 -31.56 27.84 10.93
C VAL A 80 -31.14 28.73 9.76
N SER A 81 -31.17 30.05 9.92
CA SER A 81 -30.83 31.01 8.87
C SER A 81 -29.38 30.89 8.43
N GLU A 82 -28.43 30.85 9.36
CA GLU A 82 -26.99 30.76 9.06
C GLU A 82 -26.60 29.39 8.50
N THR A 83 -27.26 28.32 8.98
CA THR A 83 -27.11 26.98 8.43
C THR A 83 -27.62 26.91 6.99
N ASN A 84 -28.82 27.43 6.71
CA ASN A 84 -29.37 27.49 5.35
C ASN A 84 -28.48 28.31 4.40
N ALA A 85 -27.99 29.46 4.86
CA ALA A 85 -27.09 30.30 4.07
C ALA A 85 -25.77 29.60 3.73
N THR A 86 -25.31 28.68 4.58
CA THR A 86 -24.05 27.94 4.38
C THR A 86 -24.27 26.65 3.59
N TYR A 87 -25.39 25.96 3.81
CA TYR A 87 -25.69 24.64 3.28
C TYR A 87 -27.10 24.58 2.66
N PRO A 88 -27.38 25.37 1.62
CA PRO A 88 -28.73 25.48 1.07
C PRO A 88 -29.24 24.17 0.47
N LEU A 89 -28.35 23.35 -0.12
CA LEU A 89 -28.73 22.05 -0.69
C LEU A 89 -29.17 21.06 0.39
N TYR A 90 -28.49 21.00 1.53
CA TYR A 90 -28.90 20.13 2.63
C TYR A 90 -30.14 20.65 3.35
N MET A 91 -30.41 21.97 3.29
CA MET A 91 -31.73 22.49 3.70
C MET A 91 -32.84 21.93 2.82
N ARG A 92 -32.62 21.80 1.50
CA ARG A 92 -33.57 21.14 0.59
C ARG A 92 -33.83 19.69 0.99
N GLU A 93 -32.82 18.96 1.48
CA GLU A 93 -33.01 17.60 2.01
C GLU A 93 -33.96 17.60 3.22
N VAL A 94 -33.85 18.57 4.15
CA VAL A 94 -34.76 18.66 5.30
C VAL A 94 -36.19 19.05 4.86
N GLU A 95 -36.33 19.96 3.90
CA GLU A 95 -37.62 20.34 3.31
C GLU A 95 -38.29 19.18 2.58
N GLY A 96 -37.52 18.42 1.81
CA GLY A 96 -37.99 17.20 1.17
C GLY A 96 -38.44 16.18 2.21
N MET A 97 -37.65 15.98 3.26
CA MET A 97 -38.00 15.07 4.36
C MET A 97 -39.29 15.48 5.06
N ALA A 98 -39.54 16.78 5.23
CA ALA A 98 -40.80 17.31 5.76
C ALA A 98 -41.98 16.95 4.84
N ASP A 99 -41.84 17.18 3.53
CA ASP A 99 -42.85 16.85 2.51
C ASP A 99 -43.16 15.35 2.50
N GLY A 100 -42.13 14.50 2.45
CA GLY A 100 -42.26 13.05 2.37
C GLY A 100 -42.82 12.40 3.63
N SER A 101 -42.50 12.94 4.81
CA SER A 101 -42.99 12.41 6.09
C SER A 101 -44.33 13.00 6.55
N GLY A 102 -44.75 14.13 5.95
CA GLY A 102 -45.90 14.91 6.40
C GLY A 102 -45.67 15.64 7.74
N ILE A 103 -44.42 15.75 8.20
CA ILE A 103 -44.06 16.40 9.46
C ILE A 103 -43.72 17.86 9.18
N ALA A 104 -44.15 18.76 10.07
CA ALA A 104 -43.85 20.17 9.95
C ALA A 104 -42.34 20.44 9.89
N LEU A 105 -41.88 21.24 8.92
CA LEU A 105 -40.47 21.57 8.71
C LEU A 105 -39.77 22.06 9.99
N GLN A 106 -40.44 22.94 10.75
CA GLN A 106 -39.89 23.46 12.02
C GLN A 106 -39.50 22.34 12.98
N ARG A 107 -40.33 21.29 13.06
CA ARG A 107 -40.07 20.13 13.93
C ARG A 107 -38.81 19.39 13.50
N LEU A 108 -38.69 19.11 12.21
CA LEU A 108 -37.47 18.48 11.70
C LEU A 108 -36.25 19.36 11.96
N LEU A 109 -36.33 20.68 11.75
CA LEU A 109 -35.23 21.60 12.03
C LEU A 109 -34.81 21.60 13.52
N VAL A 110 -35.77 21.50 14.45
CA VAL A 110 -35.45 21.34 15.89
C VAL A 110 -34.68 20.04 16.11
N ASN A 111 -35.10 18.93 15.50
CA ASN A 111 -34.41 17.65 15.62
C ASN A 111 -33.01 17.69 14.98
N GLN A 112 -32.83 18.37 13.85
CA GLN A 112 -31.50 18.51 13.22
C GLN A 112 -30.52 19.33 14.06
N LEU A 113 -31.02 20.33 14.80
CA LEU A 113 -30.22 21.21 15.65
C LEU A 113 -30.12 20.71 17.10
N ARG A 114 -30.43 19.44 17.33
CA ARG A 114 -30.53 18.86 18.67
C ARG A 114 -29.27 19.01 19.50
N GLU A 115 -28.09 18.81 18.90
CA GLU A 115 -26.81 18.94 19.59
C GLU A 115 -26.53 20.39 20.01
N GLU A 116 -27.02 21.36 19.25
CA GLU A 116 -26.94 22.79 19.58
C GLU A 116 -27.95 23.18 20.65
N LEU A 117 -29.19 22.71 20.54
CA LEU A 117 -30.29 23.05 21.44
C LEU A 117 -30.13 22.38 22.82
N ALA A 118 -29.53 21.18 22.87
CA ALA A 118 -29.28 20.46 24.13
C ALA A 118 -28.36 21.22 25.09
N GLN A 119 -27.61 22.21 24.59
CA GLN A 119 -26.74 23.06 25.41
C GLN A 119 -27.52 24.16 26.16
N TRP A 120 -28.75 24.45 25.73
CA TRP A 120 -29.59 25.52 26.27
C TRP A 120 -30.74 25.01 27.14
N VAL A 121 -31.30 23.84 26.80
CA VAL A 121 -32.46 23.26 27.49
C VAL A 121 -32.00 22.42 28.67
N GLU A 122 -32.67 22.52 29.82
CA GLU A 122 -32.32 21.72 31.01
C GLU A 122 -32.93 20.30 30.94
N PRO A 123 -32.17 19.25 31.32
CA PRO A 123 -30.75 19.29 31.68
C PRO A 123 -29.88 19.62 30.46
N ARG A 124 -28.85 20.48 30.64
CA ARG A 124 -27.94 20.96 29.56
C ARG A 124 -27.02 19.89 28.98
N LYS A 125 -27.57 18.74 28.63
CA LYS A 125 -26.90 17.61 28.04
C LYS A 125 -27.92 16.56 27.61
N ARG A 126 -27.62 15.94 26.48
CA ARG A 126 -28.38 14.85 25.91
C ARG A 126 -28.11 13.50 26.57
N GLU A 127 -29.12 12.65 26.61
CA GLU A 127 -28.98 11.22 26.87
C GLU A 127 -28.40 10.52 25.62
N GLY A 128 -27.17 10.01 25.73
CA GLY A 128 -26.48 9.29 24.65
C GLY A 128 -24.97 9.22 24.90
N HIS A 129 -24.40 8.01 24.91
CA HIS A 129 -23.03 7.76 25.36
C HIS A 129 -22.32 6.68 24.53
N CYS A 130 -22.10 6.98 23.25
CA CYS A 130 -21.42 6.10 22.31
C CYS A 130 -19.99 5.76 22.73
N THR A 131 -19.52 4.57 22.36
CA THR A 131 -18.17 4.09 22.72
C THR A 131 -17.44 3.58 21.50
N ASP A 132 -16.20 4.02 21.31
CA ASP A 132 -15.38 3.63 20.18
C ASP A 132 -14.11 2.94 20.65
N GLY A 133 -13.83 1.77 20.09
CA GLY A 133 -12.65 0.96 20.36
C GLY A 133 -11.79 0.82 19.12
N TYR A 134 -10.51 1.16 19.25
CA TYR A 134 -9.52 1.07 18.19
C TYR A 134 -8.56 -0.08 18.50
N VAL A 135 -8.36 -0.97 17.54
CA VAL A 135 -7.30 -1.99 17.60
C VAL A 135 -6.40 -1.81 16.40
N VAL A 136 -5.10 -1.63 16.67
CA VAL A 136 -4.04 -1.58 15.66
C VAL A 136 -2.95 -2.55 16.09
N SER A 137 -2.72 -3.58 15.29
CA SER A 137 -1.69 -4.60 15.46
C SER A 137 -1.13 -5.00 14.10
N ALA A 138 -0.14 -5.89 14.07
CA ALA A 138 0.44 -6.37 12.81
C ALA A 138 -0.56 -7.18 11.95
N GLN A 139 -1.67 -7.65 12.54
CA GLN A 139 -2.66 -8.52 11.88
C GLN A 139 -4.05 -7.89 11.80
N LEU A 140 -4.30 -6.77 12.49
CA LEU A 140 -5.62 -6.16 12.55
C LEU A 140 -5.55 -4.65 12.71
N THR A 141 -6.27 -3.96 11.83
CA THR A 141 -6.64 -2.56 11.98
C THR A 141 -8.16 -2.47 11.99
N ALA A 142 -8.76 -2.16 13.14
CA ALA A 142 -10.21 -2.13 13.30
C ALA A 142 -10.70 -0.97 14.16
N LEU A 143 -11.84 -0.42 13.75
CA LEU A 143 -12.61 0.59 14.48
C LEU A 143 -13.99 0.01 14.82
N GLY A 144 -14.24 -0.20 16.10
CA GLY A 144 -15.53 -0.64 16.59
C GLY A 144 -16.27 0.47 17.33
N HIS A 145 -17.59 0.46 17.27
CA HIS A 145 -18.47 1.50 17.81
C HIS A 145 -19.75 0.91 18.39
N ASN A 146 -20.14 1.36 19.57
CA ASN A 146 -21.48 1.21 20.12
C ASN A 146 -22.22 2.53 19.97
N ASP A 147 -23.38 2.48 19.32
CA ASP A 147 -24.27 3.62 19.17
C ASP A 147 -25.39 3.54 20.21
N ASP A 148 -25.36 4.46 21.17
CA ASP A 148 -26.15 4.39 22.39
C ASP A 148 -27.15 5.54 22.48
N TRP A 149 -28.44 5.19 22.48
CA TRP A 149 -29.55 6.15 22.48
C TRP A 149 -30.66 5.73 23.45
N PRO A 150 -31.61 6.64 23.77
CA PRO A 150 -32.81 6.28 24.52
C PRO A 150 -33.60 5.15 23.86
N ILE A 151 -34.17 4.25 24.68
CA ILE A 151 -34.78 2.98 24.23
C ILE A 151 -35.91 3.13 23.19
N ASN A 152 -36.62 4.25 23.18
CA ASN A 152 -37.68 4.56 22.22
C ASN A 152 -37.18 4.67 20.77
N TRP A 153 -35.88 4.88 20.57
CA TRP A 153 -35.25 4.95 19.24
C TRP A 153 -34.82 3.59 18.69
N ARG A 154 -34.76 2.54 19.54
CA ARG A 154 -34.17 1.23 19.20
C ARG A 154 -34.70 0.59 17.92
N LYS A 155 -36.02 0.63 17.71
CA LYS A 155 -36.68 -0.05 16.58
C LYS A 155 -36.82 0.83 15.34
N SER A 156 -36.29 2.04 15.40
CA SER A 156 -36.65 3.11 14.49
C SER A 156 -35.50 3.55 13.59
N SER A 157 -34.28 3.06 13.81
CA SER A 157 -33.12 3.39 12.96
C SER A 157 -33.09 2.63 11.63
N TYR A 158 -32.33 3.18 10.69
CA TYR A 158 -32.17 2.65 9.33
C TYR A 158 -30.71 2.73 8.89
N PHE A 159 -30.29 1.81 8.04
CA PHE A 159 -29.07 1.98 7.26
C PHE A 159 -29.45 2.61 5.91
N VAL A 160 -28.97 3.81 5.63
CA VAL A 160 -29.24 4.48 4.36
C VAL A 160 -28.03 4.27 3.45
N ILE A 161 -28.25 3.94 2.18
CA ILE A 161 -27.21 3.83 1.16
C ILE A 161 -27.62 4.73 0.00
N ALA A 162 -26.83 5.78 -0.24
CA ALA A 162 -27.10 6.78 -1.24
C ALA A 162 -26.13 6.67 -2.43
N THR A 163 -26.67 6.76 -3.65
CA THR A 163 -25.90 6.95 -4.87
C THR A 163 -26.13 8.36 -5.39
N ALA A 164 -25.08 9.19 -5.37
CA ALA A 164 -25.10 10.51 -5.96
C ALA A 164 -24.90 10.41 -7.47
N LEU A 165 -25.80 10.98 -8.26
CA LEU A 165 -25.80 10.99 -9.72
C LEU A 165 -25.37 12.36 -10.26
N ASP A 166 -24.77 12.40 -11.46
CA ASP A 166 -24.61 13.64 -12.21
C ASP A 166 -25.88 14.03 -12.97
N ALA A 167 -25.84 15.14 -13.71
CA ALA A 167 -26.98 15.64 -14.48
C ALA A 167 -27.42 14.69 -15.61
N ASP A 168 -26.55 13.77 -16.04
CA ASP A 168 -26.82 12.76 -17.07
C ASP A 168 -27.29 11.43 -16.46
N GLY A 169 -27.44 11.36 -15.13
CA GLY A 169 -27.87 10.16 -14.41
C GLY A 169 -26.76 9.14 -14.14
N ARG A 170 -25.48 9.51 -14.30
CA ARG A 170 -24.34 8.60 -14.04
C ARG A 170 -23.90 8.69 -12.59
N ALA A 171 -23.54 7.56 -11.99
CA ALA A 171 -23.09 7.51 -10.60
C ALA A 171 -21.76 8.26 -10.41
N LYS A 172 -21.77 9.31 -9.57
CA LYS A 172 -20.58 10.08 -9.16
C LYS A 172 -19.86 9.43 -7.99
N PHE A 173 -20.59 9.06 -6.95
CA PHE A 173 -20.08 8.42 -5.75
C PHE A 173 -21.22 7.80 -4.94
N ARG A 174 -20.85 6.90 -4.01
CA ARG A 174 -21.80 6.26 -3.09
C ARG A 174 -21.39 6.52 -1.66
N MET A 175 -22.37 6.50 -0.76
CA MET A 175 -22.16 6.65 0.67
C MET A 175 -23.18 5.85 1.45
N GLY A 176 -22.81 5.40 2.64
CA GLY A 176 -23.73 4.74 3.57
C GLY A 176 -23.60 5.28 4.98
N SER A 177 -24.72 5.32 5.70
CA SER A 177 -24.78 5.81 7.07
C SER A 177 -25.87 5.08 7.83
N TRP A 178 -25.60 4.71 9.09
CA TRP A 178 -26.65 4.44 10.05
C TRP A 178 -27.31 5.76 10.43
N CYS A 179 -28.64 5.85 10.32
CA CYS A 179 -29.40 7.08 10.48
C CYS A 179 -30.60 6.89 11.39
N TYR A 180 -30.87 7.91 12.19
CA TYR A 180 -32.09 8.01 12.99
C TYR A 180 -33.22 8.69 12.20
N PRO A 181 -34.48 8.33 12.47
CA PRO A 181 -35.63 8.99 11.85
C PRO A 181 -35.59 10.49 12.01
N GLY A 182 -35.76 11.21 10.89
CA GLY A 182 -35.90 12.66 10.92
C GLY A 182 -34.57 13.40 11.11
N LEU A 183 -33.42 12.72 11.02
CA LEU A 183 -32.09 13.33 11.02
C LEU A 183 -31.44 13.25 9.64
N LEU A 184 -30.60 14.25 9.33
CA LEU A 184 -29.74 14.23 8.16
C LEU A 184 -28.75 13.06 8.24
N PHE A 185 -28.39 12.58 7.07
CA PHE A 185 -27.44 11.50 6.88
C PHE A 185 -26.01 11.92 7.29
N GLY A 186 -25.20 11.01 7.85
CA GLY A 186 -23.77 11.27 8.14
C GLY A 186 -23.38 11.27 9.63
N GLY A 187 -24.29 10.94 10.55
CA GLY A 187 -24.12 11.20 11.99
C GLY A 187 -23.61 10.04 12.85
N GLN A 188 -23.60 8.78 12.39
CA GLN A 188 -23.28 7.62 13.24
C GLN A 188 -22.21 6.73 12.60
N LEU A 189 -22.56 5.53 12.12
CA LEU A 189 -21.66 4.63 11.39
C LEU A 189 -21.67 5.00 9.92
N ASN A 190 -20.57 5.53 9.39
CA ASN A 190 -20.53 6.11 8.05
C ASN A 190 -19.43 5.51 7.18
N TRP A 191 -19.66 5.50 5.87
CA TRP A 191 -18.65 5.21 4.87
C TRP A 191 -18.95 5.91 3.54
N ASN A 192 -17.94 6.04 2.68
CA ASN A 192 -18.13 6.47 1.29
C ASN A 192 -17.23 5.72 0.31
N SER A 193 -17.57 5.80 -0.98
CA SER A 193 -16.85 5.14 -2.08
C SER A 193 -15.44 5.69 -2.32
N PHE A 194 -15.00 6.70 -1.56
CA PHE A 194 -13.63 7.20 -1.58
C PHE A 194 -12.70 6.49 -0.58
N GLY A 195 -13.22 5.52 0.17
CA GLY A 195 -12.41 4.73 1.11
C GLY A 195 -12.34 5.29 2.53
N LEU A 196 -13.20 6.26 2.85
CA LEU A 196 -13.34 6.80 4.20
C LEU A 196 -14.44 6.05 4.95
N VAL A 197 -14.14 5.64 6.17
CA VAL A 197 -15.13 5.18 7.15
C VAL A 197 -15.00 6.05 8.39
N TRP A 198 -16.10 6.34 9.09
CA TRP A 198 -16.00 7.05 10.36
C TRP A 198 -17.20 6.84 11.25
N THR A 199 -16.98 7.09 12.54
CA THR A 199 -18.02 7.17 13.56
C THR A 199 -17.99 8.53 14.25
N VAL A 200 -19.07 8.88 14.94
CA VAL A 200 -19.22 10.19 15.58
C VAL A 200 -19.59 10.04 17.05
N ASN A 201 -19.01 10.89 17.90
CA ASN A 201 -19.44 11.05 19.29
C ASN A 201 -19.74 12.54 19.54
N SER A 202 -20.90 12.81 20.13
CA SER A 202 -21.20 14.15 20.64
C SER A 202 -20.24 14.53 21.76
N LEU A 203 -19.76 15.78 21.71
CA LEU A 203 -18.94 16.39 22.76
C LEU A 203 -19.68 17.63 23.29
N PHE A 204 -19.70 17.81 24.61
CA PHE A 204 -20.45 18.88 25.27
C PHE A 204 -19.53 19.90 25.94
N PRO A 205 -18.96 20.86 25.16
CA PRO A 205 -18.12 21.90 25.71
C PRO A 205 -18.96 22.87 26.55
N ARG A 206 -18.38 23.42 27.62
CA ARG A 206 -19.02 24.48 28.42
C ARG A 206 -19.13 25.81 27.68
N SER A 207 -18.25 26.02 26.70
CA SER A 207 -18.27 27.18 25.81
C SER A 207 -18.76 26.75 24.44
N PHE A 208 -19.88 27.34 24.02
CA PHE A 208 -20.49 27.10 22.72
C PHE A 208 -21.04 28.41 22.14
N ARG A 209 -21.43 28.40 20.86
CA ARG A 209 -21.89 29.61 20.15
C ARG A 209 -23.40 29.59 19.96
N SER A 210 -24.03 30.75 20.14
CA SER A 210 -25.46 30.97 19.84
C SER A 210 -25.77 31.18 18.36
N ARG A 211 -24.74 31.27 17.51
CA ARG A 211 -24.83 31.57 16.08
C ARG A 211 -23.82 30.74 15.30
N GLY A 212 -24.19 30.34 14.09
CA GLY A 212 -23.35 29.58 13.18
C GLY A 212 -24.08 28.41 12.52
N VAL A 213 -23.35 27.33 12.23
CA VAL A 213 -23.88 26.17 11.51
C VAL A 213 -24.05 24.96 12.41
N GLY A 214 -25.16 24.25 12.24
CA GLY A 214 -25.46 23.02 12.96
C GLY A 214 -24.53 21.86 12.57
N THR A 215 -24.22 21.03 13.54
CA THR A 215 -23.35 19.86 13.42
C THR A 215 -23.93 18.78 12.52
N ALA A 216 -25.25 18.58 12.48
CA ALA A 216 -25.88 17.64 11.55
C ALA A 216 -25.57 17.97 10.07
N TRP A 217 -25.54 19.26 9.70
CA TRP A 217 -25.17 19.69 8.35
C TRP A 217 -23.69 19.52 8.07
N VAL A 218 -22.84 19.77 9.06
CA VAL A 218 -21.40 19.55 8.95
C VAL A 218 -21.13 18.05 8.71
N SER A 219 -21.73 17.18 9.50
CA SER A 219 -21.63 15.72 9.35
C SER A 219 -22.16 15.24 8.00
N ARG A 220 -23.30 15.79 7.53
CA ARG A 220 -23.82 15.51 6.18
C ARG A 220 -22.87 15.98 5.07
N HIS A 221 -22.25 17.14 5.23
CA HIS A 221 -21.28 17.65 4.26
C HIS A 221 -20.01 16.80 4.22
N MET A 222 -19.61 16.20 5.35
CA MET A 222 -18.45 15.33 5.45
C MET A 222 -18.60 14.01 4.69
N THR A 223 -19.83 13.53 4.43
CA THR A 223 -20.01 12.26 3.74
C THR A 223 -19.49 12.27 2.30
N GLU A 224 -19.32 13.47 1.74
CA GLU A 224 -18.80 13.72 0.41
C GLU A 224 -17.28 13.93 0.38
N ALA A 225 -16.60 13.82 1.53
CA ALA A 225 -15.16 13.99 1.63
C ALA A 225 -14.43 12.95 0.79
N ARG A 226 -13.33 13.37 0.14
CA ARG A 226 -12.53 12.49 -0.75
C ARG A 226 -11.20 12.05 -0.17
N SER A 227 -10.80 12.64 0.94
CA SER A 227 -9.56 12.33 1.65
C SER A 227 -9.70 12.72 3.12
N LEU A 228 -8.77 12.27 3.97
CA LEU A 228 -8.72 12.69 5.37
C LEU A 228 -8.66 14.21 5.52
N GLN A 229 -7.86 14.89 4.70
CA GLN A 229 -7.70 16.34 4.78
C GLN A 229 -8.96 17.10 4.38
N ASP A 230 -9.68 16.61 3.35
CA ASP A 230 -10.97 17.17 2.95
C ASP A 230 -12.03 16.93 4.05
N LEU A 231 -12.06 15.74 4.62
CA LEU A 231 -12.93 15.39 5.76
C LEU A 231 -12.70 16.34 6.93
N VAL A 232 -11.45 16.53 7.37
CA VAL A 232 -11.09 17.43 8.47
C VAL A 232 -11.49 18.86 8.15
N THR A 233 -11.26 19.31 6.90
CA THR A 233 -11.59 20.68 6.45
C THR A 233 -13.10 20.95 6.53
N ARG A 234 -13.92 19.97 6.11
CA ARG A 234 -15.39 20.03 6.19
C ARG A 234 -15.86 19.99 7.64
N ALA A 235 -15.30 19.09 8.44
CA ALA A 235 -15.59 18.94 9.86
C ALA A 235 -15.28 20.24 10.63
N SER A 236 -14.14 20.87 10.34
CA SER A 236 -13.63 22.06 11.02
C SER A 236 -14.23 23.37 10.48
N ASN A 237 -15.51 23.39 10.11
CA ASN A 237 -16.15 24.61 9.66
C ASN A 237 -16.04 25.70 10.75
N LYS A 238 -15.49 26.86 10.39
CA LYS A 238 -15.26 27.99 11.33
C LYS A 238 -16.52 28.53 11.99
N ARG A 239 -17.70 28.17 11.47
CA ARG A 239 -19.01 28.54 12.00
C ARG A 239 -19.65 27.43 12.84
N VAL A 240 -19.03 26.26 13.01
CA VAL A 240 -19.61 25.20 13.85
C VAL A 240 -19.84 25.71 15.27
N THR A 241 -21.01 25.41 15.82
CA THR A 241 -21.58 26.02 17.02
C THR A 241 -21.34 25.22 18.28
N THR A 242 -21.13 23.92 18.16
CA THR A 242 -20.78 22.98 19.24
C THR A 242 -19.65 22.06 18.78
N ALA A 243 -19.47 20.90 19.43
CA ALA A 243 -18.33 20.02 19.21
C ALA A 243 -18.73 18.56 18.91
N LEU A 244 -17.90 17.91 18.10
CA LEU A 244 -18.00 16.49 17.78
C LEU A 244 -16.60 15.86 17.78
N ASN A 245 -16.54 14.58 18.12
CA ASN A 245 -15.41 13.72 17.78
C ASN A 245 -15.78 12.89 16.56
N TYR A 246 -14.82 12.75 15.63
CA TYR A 246 -14.90 11.84 14.50
C TYR A 246 -13.80 10.80 14.63
N ASN A 247 -14.18 9.54 14.73
CA ASN A 247 -13.25 8.40 14.69
C ASN A 247 -13.17 7.93 13.25
N VAL A 248 -12.05 8.18 12.56
CA VAL A 248 -11.93 8.02 11.12
C VAL A 248 -11.03 6.83 10.78
N GLY A 249 -11.41 6.05 9.78
CA GLY A 249 -10.59 5.00 9.18
C GLY A 249 -10.38 5.22 7.69
N LEU A 250 -9.17 4.93 7.22
CA LEU A 250 -8.79 4.98 5.82
C LEU A 250 -8.59 3.55 5.31
N LEU A 251 -9.50 3.07 4.45
CA LEU A 251 -9.51 1.68 3.98
C LEU A 251 -8.28 1.31 3.13
N SER A 252 -7.75 2.26 2.36
CA SER A 252 -6.58 2.04 1.49
C SER A 252 -5.29 1.96 2.29
N GLU A 253 -5.09 2.90 3.20
CA GLU A 253 -3.88 3.07 4.00
C GLU A 253 -3.87 2.17 5.24
N LYS A 254 -5.04 1.64 5.62
CA LYS A 254 -5.24 0.87 6.87
C LYS A 254 -4.83 1.71 8.08
N GLU A 255 -5.33 2.94 8.10
CA GLU A 255 -5.02 3.89 9.15
C GLU A 255 -6.26 4.29 9.92
N LEU A 256 -6.09 4.52 11.21
CA LEU A 256 -7.11 5.05 12.08
C LEU A 256 -6.69 6.41 12.63
N TRP A 257 -7.64 7.31 12.71
CA TRP A 257 -7.48 8.67 13.16
C TRP A 257 -8.59 9.02 14.15
N ASN A 258 -8.26 9.88 15.11
CA ASN A 258 -9.25 10.52 15.97
C ASN A 258 -9.19 12.03 15.71
N VAL A 259 -10.32 12.64 15.44
CA VAL A 259 -10.44 14.06 15.09
C VAL A 259 -11.45 14.72 16.02
N GLU A 260 -10.97 15.63 16.85
CA GLU A 260 -11.84 16.46 17.71
C GLU A 260 -12.03 17.81 17.06
N VAL A 261 -13.29 18.23 16.92
CA VAL A 261 -13.65 19.56 16.46
C VAL A 261 -14.52 20.22 17.52
N THR A 262 -14.21 21.47 17.84
CA THR A 262 -15.03 22.32 18.71
C THR A 262 -15.38 23.63 18.01
N THR A 263 -16.10 24.48 18.73
CA THR A 263 -16.65 25.72 18.21
C THR A 263 -15.61 26.59 17.52
N GLY A 264 -16.04 27.25 16.44
CA GLY A 264 -15.10 28.05 15.65
C GLY A 264 -14.19 27.26 14.72
N GLY A 265 -14.41 25.96 14.57
CA GLY A 265 -13.59 25.09 13.72
C GLY A 265 -12.22 24.80 14.32
N LEU A 266 -12.01 25.08 15.61
CA LEU A 266 -10.82 24.63 16.33
C LEU A 266 -10.83 23.11 16.35
N HIS A 267 -9.75 22.50 15.91
CA HIS A 267 -9.66 21.07 15.81
C HIS A 267 -8.28 20.55 16.16
N ALA A 268 -8.23 19.29 16.59
CA ALA A 268 -7.01 18.51 16.72
C ALA A 268 -7.25 17.13 16.14
N MET A 269 -6.21 16.54 15.55
CA MET A 269 -6.27 15.19 15.02
C MET A 269 -5.06 14.39 15.46
N ARG A 270 -5.26 13.08 15.65
CA ARG A 270 -4.21 12.15 16.05
C ARG A 270 -4.33 10.85 15.28
N LYS A 271 -3.23 10.43 14.67
CA LYS A 271 -3.08 9.07 14.14
C LYS A 271 -3.05 8.07 15.29
N ILE A 272 -3.80 6.98 15.16
CA ILE A 272 -3.87 5.92 16.15
C ILE A 272 -3.00 4.77 15.67
N THR A 273 -1.97 4.43 16.45
CA THR A 273 -0.96 3.41 16.13
C THR A 273 -0.98 2.20 17.07
N GLY A 274 -1.96 2.15 17.98
CA GLY A 274 -2.14 1.08 18.95
C GLY A 274 -3.53 1.14 19.60
N PRO A 275 -3.80 0.29 20.62
CA PRO A 275 -5.08 0.27 21.30
C PRO A 275 -5.50 1.65 21.82
N TYR A 276 -6.69 2.09 21.46
CA TYR A 276 -7.23 3.38 21.88
C TYR A 276 -8.76 3.32 22.04
N VAL A 277 -9.31 4.20 22.88
CA VAL A 277 -10.75 4.30 23.14
C VAL A 277 -11.17 5.75 23.10
N HIS A 278 -12.37 6.00 22.60
CA HIS A 278 -13.03 7.29 22.72
C HIS A 278 -14.45 7.10 23.30
N ALA A 279 -14.84 7.98 24.23
CA ALA A 279 -16.07 7.84 25.01
C ALA A 279 -16.73 9.21 25.31
N ASN A 280 -17.09 9.98 24.27
CA ASN A 280 -17.76 11.29 24.39
C ASN A 280 -17.03 12.33 25.28
N GLN A 281 -15.70 12.32 25.29
CA GLN A 281 -14.92 13.30 26.05
C GLN A 281 -13.75 13.79 25.22
N PHE A 282 -13.43 15.08 25.30
CA PHE A 282 -12.21 15.62 24.71
C PHE A 282 -10.96 14.95 25.31
N LYS A 283 -10.06 14.50 24.44
CA LYS A 283 -8.78 13.85 24.73
C LYS A 283 -7.62 14.53 24.03
N LEU A 284 -7.86 15.24 22.92
CA LEU A 284 -6.84 15.94 22.13
C LEU A 284 -6.87 17.45 22.39
N LEU A 285 -8.06 18.05 22.39
CA LEU A 285 -8.26 19.46 22.66
C LEU A 285 -8.43 19.70 24.16
N ASN A 286 -7.74 20.72 24.69
CA ASN A 286 -7.94 21.16 26.07
C ASN A 286 -9.16 22.09 26.16
N VAL A 287 -10.36 21.53 26.07
CA VAL A 287 -11.63 22.26 26.12
C VAL A 287 -12.39 21.89 27.39
N SER A 288 -12.88 22.89 28.11
CA SER A 288 -13.70 22.65 29.29
C SER A 288 -15.03 22.00 28.89
N GLN A 289 -15.38 20.88 29.53
CA GLN A 289 -16.60 20.12 29.27
C GLN A 289 -17.32 19.76 30.58
N PHE A 290 -18.54 19.23 30.46
CA PHE A 290 -19.23 18.64 31.60
C PHE A 290 -18.65 17.26 31.91
N PRO A 291 -18.29 16.95 33.17
CA PRO A 291 -17.74 15.65 33.52
C PRO A 291 -18.79 14.55 33.38
N GLU A 292 -18.40 13.41 32.82
CA GLU A 292 -19.30 12.27 32.60
C GLU A 292 -18.74 11.01 33.25
N ALA A 293 -19.39 10.56 34.33
CA ALA A 293 -19.00 9.33 35.02
C ALA A 293 -19.01 8.12 34.08
N SER A 294 -20.06 7.99 33.25
CA SER A 294 -20.18 6.97 32.20
C SER A 294 -18.93 6.86 31.33
N SER A 295 -18.38 7.98 30.87
CA SER A 295 -17.18 8.01 30.02
C SER A 295 -15.93 7.56 30.78
N VAL A 296 -15.73 8.06 32.00
CA VAL A 296 -14.57 7.68 32.84
C VAL A 296 -14.58 6.17 33.13
N HIS A 297 -15.74 5.60 33.43
CA HIS A 297 -15.88 4.17 33.68
C HIS A 297 -15.58 3.33 32.44
N ARG A 298 -16.09 3.70 31.26
CA ARG A 298 -15.84 2.98 30.00
C ARG A 298 -14.39 3.05 29.57
N GLU A 299 -13.74 4.21 29.72
CA GLU A 299 -12.30 4.33 29.48
C GLU A 299 -11.48 3.53 30.49
N GLY A 300 -11.89 3.52 31.76
CA GLY A 300 -11.33 2.66 32.80
C GLY A 300 -11.43 1.18 32.43
N ARG A 301 -12.59 0.75 31.91
CA ARG A 301 -12.83 -0.62 31.45
C ARG A 301 -11.94 -0.99 30.27
N TRP A 302 -11.77 -0.09 29.30
CA TRP A 302 -10.82 -0.28 28.20
C TRP A 302 -9.39 -0.52 28.72
N ASN A 303 -8.94 0.32 29.66
CA ASN A 303 -7.59 0.22 30.24
C ASN A 303 -7.37 -1.07 31.04
N GLN A 304 -8.43 -1.67 31.59
CA GLN A 304 -8.39 -2.97 32.24
C GLN A 304 -8.28 -4.12 31.23
N LEU A 305 -9.08 -4.10 30.17
CA LEU A 305 -9.15 -5.19 29.18
C LEU A 305 -8.01 -5.15 28.15
N LYS A 306 -7.53 -3.96 27.79
CA LYS A 306 -6.49 -3.71 26.78
C LYS A 306 -6.68 -4.52 25.48
N PRO A 307 -7.80 -4.32 24.76
CA PRO A 307 -8.08 -5.10 23.56
C PRO A 307 -6.96 -4.98 22.51
N ASN A 308 -6.51 -6.11 21.95
CA ASN A 308 -5.44 -6.14 20.95
C ASN A 308 -5.76 -6.97 19.69
N ASN A 309 -6.92 -7.61 19.66
CA ASN A 309 -7.40 -8.42 18.54
C ASN A 309 -8.93 -8.28 18.40
N MET A 310 -9.49 -8.88 17.34
CA MET A 310 -10.93 -8.78 17.02
C MET A 310 -11.82 -9.34 18.12
N LYS A 311 -11.42 -10.46 18.74
CA LYS A 311 -12.20 -11.11 19.81
C LYS A 311 -12.25 -10.22 21.05
N ASP A 312 -11.14 -9.59 21.41
CA ASP A 312 -11.08 -8.68 22.55
C ASP A 312 -11.88 -7.41 22.29
N LEU A 313 -11.81 -6.87 21.07
CA LEU A 313 -12.60 -5.70 20.67
C LEU A 313 -14.11 -5.98 20.77
N ARG A 314 -14.57 -7.13 20.24
CA ARG A 314 -15.97 -7.56 20.36
C ARG A 314 -16.37 -7.78 21.83
N SER A 315 -15.46 -8.33 22.63
CA SER A 315 -15.70 -8.54 24.06
C SER A 315 -15.83 -7.23 24.83
N PHE A 316 -15.00 -6.23 24.53
CA PHE A 316 -15.13 -4.89 25.09
C PHE A 316 -16.46 -4.23 24.70
N LEU A 317 -16.81 -4.25 23.42
CA LEU A 317 -18.06 -3.65 22.93
C LEU A 317 -19.31 -4.39 23.41
N SER A 318 -19.18 -5.64 23.86
CA SER A 318 -20.24 -6.46 24.46
C SER A 318 -20.25 -6.41 26.00
N ASP A 319 -19.36 -5.63 26.62
CA ASP A 319 -19.13 -5.68 28.06
C ASP A 319 -20.29 -5.09 28.85
N ARG A 320 -20.83 -5.91 29.77
CA ARG A 320 -21.93 -5.56 30.68
C ARG A 320 -21.53 -5.74 32.15
N SER A 321 -20.22 -5.78 32.42
CA SER A 321 -19.70 -6.18 33.72
C SER A 321 -19.85 -5.09 34.78
N ASP A 322 -19.79 -3.82 34.38
CA ASP A 322 -20.13 -2.69 35.23
C ASP A 322 -21.67 -2.55 35.28
N PRO A 323 -22.31 -2.75 36.44
CA PRO A 323 -23.76 -2.68 36.55
C PRO A 323 -24.29 -1.24 36.42
N ASP A 324 -23.46 -0.24 36.73
CA ASP A 324 -23.83 1.16 36.72
C ASP A 324 -23.53 1.80 35.36
N TRP A 325 -22.40 1.45 34.75
CA TRP A 325 -21.87 2.05 33.51
C TRP A 325 -21.33 1.02 32.51
N PRO A 326 -22.16 0.09 32.03
CA PRO A 326 -21.71 -0.92 31.08
C PRO A 326 -21.35 -0.28 29.73
N VAL A 327 -20.45 -0.94 28.97
CA VAL A 327 -20.10 -0.52 27.60
C VAL A 327 -21.24 -0.86 26.64
N TRP A 328 -21.83 -2.05 26.77
CA TRP A 328 -23.04 -2.44 26.07
C TRP A 328 -24.26 -2.26 26.97
N ARG A 329 -25.24 -1.47 26.54
CA ARG A 329 -26.35 -1.03 27.39
C ARG A 329 -27.65 -1.73 27.03
N ASN A 330 -28.37 -2.12 28.07
CA ASN A 330 -29.65 -2.82 27.99
C ASN A 330 -30.77 -2.10 28.78
N ARG A 331 -30.57 -0.81 29.11
CA ARG A 331 -31.44 0.03 29.96
C ARG A 331 -31.39 -0.21 31.47
N THR A 332 -30.71 -1.25 31.98
CA THR A 332 -30.74 -1.55 33.43
C THR A 332 -29.75 -0.75 34.27
N SER A 333 -28.90 0.05 33.62
CA SER A 333 -27.85 0.87 34.23
C SER A 333 -28.38 2.20 34.80
N LYS A 334 -27.54 2.92 35.54
CA LYS A 334 -27.85 4.27 36.04
C LYS A 334 -28.12 5.28 34.92
N ASP A 335 -27.51 5.06 33.77
CA ASP A 335 -27.82 5.74 32.51
C ASP A 335 -28.82 4.89 31.71
N PRO A 336 -30.03 5.39 31.42
CA PRO A 336 -31.11 4.64 30.79
C PRO A 336 -30.95 4.45 29.27
N CYS A 337 -29.74 4.65 28.72
CA CYS A 337 -29.44 4.38 27.32
C CYS A 337 -29.53 2.89 26.95
N PHE A 338 -29.66 2.64 25.66
CA PHE A 338 -29.66 1.32 25.03
C PHE A 338 -28.70 1.30 23.83
N THR A 339 -27.89 0.25 23.68
CA THR A 339 -27.02 0.10 22.50
C THR A 339 -27.84 -0.37 21.30
N SER A 340 -28.23 0.57 20.43
CA SER A 340 -29.06 0.31 19.25
C SER A 340 -28.34 -0.57 18.23
N ILE A 341 -27.06 -0.29 18.02
CA ILE A 341 -26.20 -1.02 17.10
C ILE A 341 -24.75 -1.02 17.60
N THR A 342 -24.08 -2.14 17.42
CA THR A 342 -22.62 -2.28 17.50
C THR A 342 -22.13 -2.46 16.07
N GLY A 343 -21.23 -1.61 15.58
CA GLY A 343 -20.59 -1.74 14.28
C GLY A 343 -19.08 -1.91 14.42
N ILE A 344 -18.47 -2.74 13.58
CA ILE A 344 -17.01 -2.87 13.50
C ILE A 344 -16.58 -2.76 12.04
N PHE A 345 -15.76 -1.76 11.75
CA PHE A 345 -14.99 -1.63 10.52
C PHE A 345 -13.68 -2.43 10.66
N ASP A 346 -13.50 -3.44 9.83
CA ASP A 346 -12.25 -4.18 9.67
C ASP A 346 -11.54 -3.64 8.42
N LEU A 347 -10.49 -2.84 8.62
CA LEU A 347 -9.76 -2.19 7.52
C LEU A 347 -8.86 -3.19 6.77
N GLU A 348 -8.51 -4.33 7.39
CA GLU A 348 -7.74 -5.39 6.72
C GLU A 348 -8.60 -6.12 5.70
N ARG A 349 -9.84 -6.45 6.09
CA ARG A 349 -10.83 -7.12 5.24
C ARG A 349 -11.67 -6.18 4.40
N ARG A 350 -11.60 -4.87 4.68
CA ARG A 350 -12.46 -3.83 4.09
C ARG A 350 -13.94 -4.15 4.26
N THR A 351 -14.35 -4.53 5.47
CA THR A 351 -15.74 -4.87 5.77
C THR A 351 -16.29 -4.03 6.90
N ILE A 352 -17.60 -3.84 6.90
CA ILE A 352 -18.35 -3.44 8.10
C ILE A 352 -19.22 -4.62 8.54
N SER A 353 -19.11 -5.00 9.81
CA SER A 353 -19.98 -5.98 10.46
C SER A 353 -20.81 -5.28 11.54
N ALA A 354 -22.08 -5.61 11.68
CA ALA A 354 -22.95 -4.97 12.65
C ALA A 354 -23.93 -5.92 13.38
N TRP A 355 -24.25 -5.56 14.62
CA TRP A 355 -25.10 -6.31 15.55
C TRP A 355 -26.07 -5.39 16.30
N THR A 356 -27.28 -5.87 16.59
CA THR A 356 -28.29 -5.21 17.46
C THR A 356 -28.40 -5.89 18.84
N SER A 357 -27.53 -6.87 19.07
CA SER A 357 -27.31 -7.63 20.29
C SER A 357 -25.82 -7.63 20.63
N PRO A 358 -25.39 -8.09 21.81
CA PRO A 358 -23.97 -8.17 22.13
C PRO A 358 -23.23 -8.96 21.04
N SER A 359 -22.18 -8.37 20.46
CA SER A 359 -21.46 -8.90 19.30
C SER A 359 -20.75 -10.24 19.53
N ASN A 360 -20.56 -10.63 20.79
CA ASN A 360 -20.03 -11.94 21.16
C ASN A 360 -21.06 -13.09 21.08
N ALA A 361 -22.36 -12.80 21.00
CA ALA A 361 -23.42 -13.80 21.18
C ALA A 361 -23.92 -14.44 19.88
N THR A 362 -23.68 -13.83 18.72
CA THR A 362 -24.22 -14.25 17.42
C THR A 362 -23.34 -13.78 16.26
N ASP A 363 -23.46 -14.43 15.11
CA ASP A 363 -22.95 -13.91 13.83
C ASP A 363 -23.48 -12.49 13.56
N PRO A 364 -22.74 -11.65 12.81
CA PRO A 364 -23.21 -10.31 12.45
C PRO A 364 -24.55 -10.40 11.72
N GLN A 365 -25.49 -9.55 12.11
CA GLN A 365 -26.79 -9.45 11.43
C GLN A 365 -26.67 -8.74 10.08
N PHE A 366 -25.63 -7.92 9.93
CA PHE A 366 -25.29 -7.24 8.70
C PHE A 366 -23.78 -7.31 8.51
N GLU A 367 -23.35 -7.73 7.34
CA GLU A 367 -21.95 -7.64 6.92
C GLU A 367 -21.90 -7.18 5.47
N MET A 368 -21.04 -6.21 5.18
CA MET A 368 -20.90 -5.62 3.85
C MET A 368 -19.43 -5.40 3.54
N SER A 369 -19.02 -5.81 2.33
CA SER A 369 -17.73 -5.42 1.76
C SER A 369 -17.77 -3.97 1.30
N LEU A 370 -16.69 -3.25 1.58
CA LEU A 370 -16.44 -1.86 1.23
C LEU A 370 -15.47 -1.79 0.03
N ASP A 371 -15.46 -2.81 -0.84
CA ASP A 371 -14.51 -2.95 -1.95
C ASP A 371 -14.55 -1.77 -2.94
N LEU A 372 -13.46 -0.99 -2.95
CA LEU A 372 -13.26 0.19 -3.77
C LEU A 372 -12.88 -0.12 -5.24
N GLU A 373 -12.54 -1.37 -5.55
CA GLU A 373 -11.98 -1.77 -6.85
C GLU A 373 -13.04 -2.09 -7.90
N ASN A 374 -14.20 -2.62 -7.50
CA ASN A 374 -15.31 -2.90 -8.42
C ASN A 374 -15.98 -1.62 -8.94
N GLU A 375 -15.95 -0.53 -8.18
CA GLU A 375 -16.61 0.73 -8.58
C GLU A 375 -15.74 1.59 -9.50
N ARG A 376 -14.40 1.54 -9.37
CA ARG A 376 -13.48 2.17 -10.34
C ARG A 376 -13.52 1.53 -11.73
N ALA A 377 -14.03 0.31 -11.85
CA ALA A 377 -14.23 -0.37 -13.14
C ALA A 377 -15.51 0.09 -13.83
N SER A 378 -16.60 0.33 -13.09
CA SER A 378 -17.88 0.84 -13.64
C SER A 378 -17.85 2.32 -14.04
N SER A 379 -16.95 3.12 -13.46
CA SER A 379 -16.84 4.56 -13.76
C SER A 379 -15.88 4.90 -14.92
N ARG A 380 -15.29 3.90 -15.59
CA ARG A 380 -14.31 4.10 -16.69
C ARG A 380 -14.93 4.50 -18.03
N GLU A 381 -16.26 4.55 -18.16
CA GLU A 381 -16.95 4.90 -19.42
C GLU A 381 -17.56 6.32 -19.45
N ALA A 382 -17.30 7.16 -18.44
CA ALA A 382 -17.83 8.52 -18.36
C ALA A 382 -16.71 9.58 -18.27
N GLU A 383 -15.87 9.66 -19.29
CA GLU A 383 -15.00 10.83 -19.50
C GLU A 383 -15.74 11.89 -20.32
N ASP A 384 -16.14 12.99 -19.67
CA ASP A 384 -15.89 14.38 -20.07
C ASP A 384 -16.84 15.32 -19.32
N PHE A 385 -16.28 16.34 -18.66
CA PHE A 385 -16.81 17.65 -18.22
C PHE A 385 -16.31 18.05 -16.82
N VAL A 386 -15.31 18.92 -16.81
CA VAL A 386 -14.76 19.58 -15.61
C VAL A 386 -15.42 20.95 -15.46
N TYR A 387 -16.22 21.15 -14.40
CA TYR A 387 -16.60 22.47 -13.92
C TYR A 387 -15.45 23.08 -13.11
N MET A 388 -15.05 24.29 -13.52
CA MET A 388 -13.96 25.07 -12.94
C MET A 388 -14.37 25.74 -11.61
N SER A 389 -13.79 25.29 -10.51
CA SER A 389 -13.51 26.14 -9.35
C SER A 389 -11.99 26.18 -9.17
N LYS A 390 -11.40 27.39 -9.20
CA LYS A 390 -9.94 27.64 -9.28
C LYS A 390 -9.10 26.58 -8.53
N PRO A 391 -8.40 25.69 -9.25
CA PRO A 391 -7.60 24.66 -8.62
C PRO A 391 -6.29 25.28 -8.13
N LEU A 392 -5.96 25.06 -6.86
CA LEU A 392 -4.56 25.12 -6.47
C LEU A 392 -3.93 23.85 -7.05
N VAL A 393 -3.06 24.03 -8.04
CA VAL A 393 -2.33 22.91 -8.65
C VAL A 393 -1.45 22.29 -7.58
N THR A 394 -1.84 21.10 -7.10
CA THR A 394 -1.02 20.34 -6.16
C THR A 394 0.06 19.59 -6.92
N ALA A 395 1.16 19.21 -6.25
CA ALA A 395 2.19 18.38 -6.85
C ALA A 395 1.60 17.05 -7.39
N GLN A 396 0.54 16.54 -6.75
CA GLN A 396 -0.16 15.33 -7.17
C GLN A 396 -0.99 15.53 -8.44
N ASP A 397 -1.57 16.72 -8.65
CA ASP A 397 -2.28 17.07 -9.89
C ASP A 397 -1.31 17.15 -11.07
N VAL A 398 -0.16 17.83 -10.87
CA VAL A 398 0.92 17.89 -11.88
C VAL A 398 1.42 16.49 -12.20
N ALA A 399 1.67 15.68 -11.18
CA ALA A 399 2.14 14.33 -11.35
C ALA A 399 1.11 13.47 -12.09
N THR A 400 -0.18 13.54 -11.74
CA THR A 400 -1.26 12.77 -12.40
C THR A 400 -1.40 13.13 -13.88
N VAL A 401 -1.30 14.43 -14.19
CA VAL A 401 -1.29 14.91 -15.58
C VAL A 401 -0.04 14.41 -16.33
N LEU A 402 1.13 14.46 -15.69
CA LEU A 402 2.38 13.95 -16.28
C LEU A 402 2.31 12.45 -16.55
N ALA A 403 1.74 11.64 -15.65
CA ALA A 403 1.56 10.19 -15.85
C ALA A 403 0.64 9.85 -17.04
N LYS A 404 -0.44 10.62 -17.22
CA LYS A 404 -1.41 10.40 -18.30
C LYS A 404 -1.04 11.09 -19.61
N TRP A 405 0.05 11.86 -19.64
CA TRP A 405 0.43 12.67 -20.79
C TRP A 405 0.81 11.81 -22.02
N PRO A 406 0.10 11.89 -23.15
CA PRO A 406 0.34 11.01 -24.31
C PRO A 406 1.70 11.21 -24.99
N GLY A 407 2.38 12.32 -24.69
CA GLY A 407 3.75 12.63 -25.13
C GLY A 407 4.86 11.91 -24.35
N PRO A 408 6.14 12.31 -24.52
CA PRO A 408 7.29 11.62 -23.94
C PRO A 408 7.25 11.48 -22.41
N LEU A 409 6.61 12.44 -21.72
CA LEU A 409 6.51 12.51 -20.26
C LEU A 409 5.51 11.52 -19.63
N GLY A 410 4.41 11.12 -20.27
CA GLY A 410 3.52 10.09 -19.70
C GLY A 410 3.88 8.67 -20.11
N ARG A 411 4.66 8.52 -21.19
CA ARG A 411 5.32 7.24 -21.52
C ARG A 411 6.57 6.96 -20.66
N SER A 412 7.02 7.95 -19.91
CA SER A 412 8.29 8.00 -19.17
C SER A 412 8.38 7.07 -17.95
N GLY A 413 7.24 6.50 -17.51
CA GLY A 413 7.21 5.63 -16.32
C GLY A 413 7.41 6.35 -14.99
N ILE A 414 7.11 7.66 -14.89
CA ILE A 414 7.09 8.38 -13.60
C ILE A 414 6.15 7.63 -12.63
N PRO A 415 6.63 7.11 -11.48
CA PRO A 415 5.77 6.49 -10.47
C PRO A 415 5.06 7.61 -9.67
N VAL A 416 3.96 8.10 -10.22
CA VAL A 416 3.18 9.23 -9.68
C VAL A 416 2.43 8.88 -8.38
N GLU A 417 2.21 7.60 -8.12
CA GLU A 417 1.47 7.11 -6.94
C GLU A 417 2.25 7.25 -5.62
N ARG A 418 3.50 7.75 -5.62
CA ARG A 418 4.43 7.58 -4.49
C ARG A 418 5.04 8.85 -3.90
N LEU A 419 4.54 10.04 -4.24
CA LEU A 419 5.26 11.30 -4.00
C LEU A 419 4.92 12.12 -2.74
N SER A 420 4.06 11.67 -1.81
CA SER A 420 3.74 12.54 -0.66
C SER A 420 4.10 12.04 0.74
N GLU A 421 4.05 10.75 1.10
CA GLU A 421 4.41 10.33 2.48
C GLU A 421 5.19 9.01 2.60
N GLY A 422 5.13 8.09 1.63
CA GLY A 422 5.80 6.77 1.69
C GLY A 422 7.22 6.67 1.12
N GLU A 423 7.74 7.70 0.43
CA GLU A 423 9.10 7.67 -0.14
C GLU A 423 10.17 7.83 0.96
N SER A 424 9.95 8.72 1.92
CA SER A 424 10.89 8.96 3.03
C SER A 424 11.15 7.70 3.85
N ASP A 425 10.10 6.99 4.27
CA ASP A 425 10.24 5.76 5.05
C ASP A 425 10.93 4.65 4.26
N ARG A 426 10.65 4.53 2.95
CA ARG A 426 11.36 3.59 2.07
C ARG A 426 12.83 3.94 1.92
N LEU A 427 13.17 5.22 1.76
CA LEU A 427 14.57 5.66 1.68
C LEU A 427 15.32 5.45 3.00
N MET A 428 14.62 5.59 4.14
CA MET A 428 15.17 5.28 5.46
C MET A 428 15.43 3.79 5.65
N ARG A 429 14.57 2.92 5.08
CA ARG A 429 14.72 1.45 5.12
C ARG A 429 15.51 0.85 3.95
N LEU A 430 15.90 1.65 2.96
CA LEU A 430 16.54 1.17 1.72
C LEU A 430 17.76 0.28 2.00
N GLU A 431 18.59 0.68 2.96
CA GLU A 431 19.79 -0.06 3.35
C GLU A 431 19.45 -1.45 3.89
N GLU A 432 18.50 -1.53 4.83
CA GLU A 432 18.01 -2.78 5.41
C GLU A 432 17.42 -3.70 4.34
N THR A 433 16.58 -3.17 3.45
CA THR A 433 15.96 -3.94 2.37
C THR A 433 17.00 -4.47 1.37
N LEU A 434 18.01 -3.66 1.04
CA LEU A 434 19.10 -4.09 0.16
C LEU A 434 19.97 -5.16 0.83
N GLU A 435 20.27 -5.05 2.13
CA GLU A 435 21.08 -6.04 2.87
C GLU A 435 20.39 -7.40 3.00
N GLN A 436 19.06 -7.45 3.05
CA GLN A 436 18.30 -8.71 3.04
C GLN A 436 18.52 -9.52 1.74
N ARG A 437 18.87 -8.86 0.63
CA ARG A 437 19.03 -9.49 -0.69
C ARG A 437 20.48 -9.54 -1.16
N ILE A 438 21.30 -8.57 -0.76
CA ILE A 438 22.69 -8.42 -1.19
C ILE A 438 23.60 -8.86 -0.04
N ILE A 439 23.95 -10.14 -0.05
CA ILE A 439 24.72 -10.77 1.00
C ILE A 439 26.21 -10.42 0.87
N GLY A 440 26.81 -10.03 1.99
CA GLY A 440 28.27 -9.89 2.12
C GLY A 440 28.86 -8.61 1.54
N GLN A 441 28.03 -7.62 1.16
CA GLN A 441 28.48 -6.36 0.57
C GLN A 441 27.99 -5.12 1.35
N SER A 442 27.83 -5.23 2.67
CA SER A 442 27.32 -4.14 3.53
C SER A 442 28.01 -2.78 3.32
N PRO A 443 29.35 -2.67 3.18
CA PRO A 443 29.98 -1.37 2.91
C PRO A 443 29.50 -0.72 1.60
N ALA A 444 29.29 -1.52 0.55
CA ALA A 444 28.79 -1.04 -0.73
C ALA A 444 27.30 -0.64 -0.62
N VAL A 445 26.48 -1.46 0.03
CA VAL A 445 25.05 -1.18 0.26
C VAL A 445 24.84 0.09 1.09
N SER A 446 25.62 0.27 2.15
CA SER A 446 25.56 1.45 3.01
C SER A 446 26.00 2.72 2.29
N ALA A 447 27.10 2.67 1.53
CA ALA A 447 27.57 3.80 0.74
C ALA A 447 26.57 4.18 -0.36
N LEU A 448 25.99 3.20 -1.05
CA LEU A 448 24.93 3.42 -2.05
C LEU A 448 23.71 4.09 -1.42
N SER A 449 23.20 3.53 -0.33
CA SER A 449 22.01 4.04 0.35
C SER A 449 22.21 5.47 0.85
N ARG A 450 23.39 5.78 1.40
CA ARG A 450 23.76 7.17 1.77
C ARG A 450 23.77 8.11 0.57
N ALA A 451 24.37 7.71 -0.55
CA ALA A 451 24.43 8.54 -1.76
C ALA A 451 23.04 8.81 -2.35
N VAL A 452 22.18 7.79 -2.42
CA VAL A 452 20.78 7.93 -2.88
C VAL A 452 19.98 8.85 -1.95
N ARG A 453 20.13 8.73 -0.63
CA ARG A 453 19.49 9.64 0.34
C ARG A 453 19.95 11.09 0.18
N ARG A 454 21.26 11.33 -0.02
CA ARG A 454 21.81 12.68 -0.29
C ARG A 454 21.23 13.29 -1.57
N ALA A 455 21.08 12.47 -2.61
CA ALA A 455 20.49 12.91 -3.87
C ALA A 455 19.03 13.34 -3.71
N ARG A 456 18.26 12.58 -2.93
CA ARG A 456 16.82 12.84 -2.71
C ARG A 456 16.52 13.97 -1.73
N SER A 457 17.42 14.28 -0.79
CA SER A 457 17.24 15.39 0.15
C SER A 457 17.41 16.79 -0.48
N GLY A 458 17.54 16.88 -1.80
CA GLY A 458 17.77 18.14 -2.52
C GLY A 458 19.17 18.72 -2.32
N LEU A 459 20.09 17.98 -1.69
CA LEU A 459 21.48 18.41 -1.47
C LEU A 459 22.38 18.16 -2.70
N ALA A 460 21.90 17.37 -3.67
CA ALA A 460 22.54 17.19 -4.98
C ALA A 460 22.01 18.20 -6.00
N GLY A 461 22.87 18.66 -6.93
CA GLY A 461 22.47 19.60 -7.97
C GLY A 461 21.44 19.01 -8.94
N SER A 462 20.41 19.79 -9.29
CA SER A 462 19.25 19.35 -10.09
C SER A 462 19.56 19.05 -11.57
N SER A 463 20.75 19.41 -12.06
CA SER A 463 21.19 19.19 -13.43
C SER A 463 21.97 17.89 -13.64
N ARG A 464 22.36 17.17 -12.59
CA ARG A 464 23.17 15.94 -12.69
C ARG A 464 22.29 14.70 -12.58
N PRO A 465 22.77 13.51 -12.99
CA PRO A 465 22.09 12.27 -12.66
C PRO A 465 21.84 12.16 -11.16
N THR A 466 20.80 11.43 -10.77
CA THR A 466 20.40 11.29 -9.38
C THR A 466 21.57 10.81 -8.52
N ALA A 467 22.30 9.80 -8.99
CA ALA A 467 23.59 9.43 -8.44
C ALA A 467 24.39 8.69 -9.51
N SER A 468 25.71 8.78 -9.41
CA SER A 468 26.65 8.07 -10.27
C SER A 468 27.58 7.20 -9.44
N PHE A 469 27.63 5.91 -9.77
CA PHE A 469 28.40 4.93 -9.04
C PHE A 469 29.39 4.20 -9.94
N PHE A 470 30.55 3.89 -9.39
CA PHE A 470 31.49 2.96 -9.99
C PHE A 470 31.63 1.72 -9.10
N PHE A 471 31.24 0.56 -9.62
CA PHE A 471 31.31 -0.71 -8.92
C PHE A 471 32.55 -1.47 -9.38
N ALA A 472 33.54 -1.61 -8.50
CA ALA A 472 34.76 -2.37 -8.76
C ALA A 472 34.71 -3.70 -7.99
N GLY A 473 34.98 -4.82 -8.66
CA GLY A 473 35.08 -6.12 -7.99
C GLY A 473 35.15 -7.31 -8.93
N PRO A 474 35.38 -8.54 -8.41
CA PRO A 474 35.37 -9.77 -9.20
C PRO A 474 34.01 -10.07 -9.85
N THR A 475 33.97 -11.04 -10.77
CA THR A 475 32.71 -11.47 -11.38
C THR A 475 31.84 -12.25 -10.38
N GLY A 476 30.52 -12.11 -10.46
CA GLY A 476 29.59 -12.92 -9.67
C GLY A 476 29.47 -12.58 -8.18
N VAL A 477 29.98 -11.43 -7.72
CA VAL A 477 29.92 -10.99 -6.31
C VAL A 477 28.68 -10.15 -5.94
N GLY A 478 27.81 -9.85 -6.91
CA GLY A 478 26.54 -9.13 -6.66
C GLY A 478 26.43 -7.73 -7.26
N LYS A 479 27.40 -7.25 -8.07
CA LYS A 479 27.37 -5.93 -8.72
C LYS A 479 26.06 -5.65 -9.47
N THR A 480 25.70 -6.54 -10.41
CA THR A 480 24.48 -6.40 -11.23
C THR A 480 23.21 -6.70 -10.42
N GLU A 481 23.28 -7.60 -9.44
CA GLU A 481 22.13 -7.89 -8.58
C GLU A 481 21.77 -6.67 -7.73
N LEU A 482 22.76 -5.95 -7.17
CA LEU A 482 22.50 -4.71 -6.45
C LEU A 482 21.78 -3.68 -7.33
N CYS A 483 22.13 -3.56 -8.61
CA CYS A 483 21.43 -2.68 -9.55
C CYS A 483 19.97 -3.11 -9.77
N ARG A 484 19.74 -4.43 -9.88
CA ARG A 484 18.41 -5.00 -10.06
C ARG A 484 17.52 -4.77 -8.84
N VAL A 485 18.05 -5.05 -7.65
CA VAL A 485 17.33 -4.78 -6.39
C VAL A 485 17.09 -3.29 -6.24
N LEU A 486 18.07 -2.44 -6.55
CA LEU A 486 17.90 -0.99 -6.50
C LEU A 486 16.79 -0.51 -7.43
N ALA A 487 16.69 -1.01 -8.66
CA ALA A 487 15.61 -0.64 -9.58
C ALA A 487 14.23 -1.01 -9.02
N GLU A 488 14.13 -2.21 -8.41
CA GLU A 488 12.91 -2.71 -7.79
C GLU A 488 12.51 -1.90 -6.55
N GLU A 489 13.45 -1.61 -5.65
CA GLU A 489 13.17 -0.91 -4.40
C GLU A 489 13.02 0.60 -4.57
N TYR A 490 13.84 1.22 -5.41
CA TYR A 490 13.87 2.67 -5.61
C TYR A 490 12.84 3.16 -6.64
N TYR A 491 12.70 2.46 -7.77
CA TYR A 491 11.77 2.85 -8.84
C TYR A 491 10.47 2.02 -8.85
N ALA A 492 10.31 1.04 -7.98
CA ALA A 492 9.14 0.14 -7.94
C ALA A 492 8.95 -0.73 -9.19
N ASP A 493 9.93 -0.74 -10.09
CA ASP A 493 9.80 -1.40 -11.38
C ASP A 493 11.13 -2.07 -11.74
N LEU A 494 11.11 -3.39 -11.81
CA LEU A 494 12.25 -4.18 -12.27
C LEU A 494 12.67 -3.78 -13.71
N LYS A 495 11.70 -3.39 -14.54
CA LYS A 495 11.93 -2.97 -15.93
C LYS A 495 12.52 -1.56 -16.05
N ALA A 496 12.72 -0.85 -14.93
CA ALA A 496 13.44 0.41 -14.87
C ALA A 496 14.97 0.22 -14.94
N MET A 497 15.49 -1.02 -14.94
CA MET A 497 16.92 -1.27 -15.19
C MET A 497 17.22 -1.28 -16.70
N VAL A 498 18.02 -0.34 -17.17
CA VAL A 498 18.57 -0.29 -18.54
C VAL A 498 20.01 -0.78 -18.48
N ARG A 499 20.29 -1.97 -19.03
CA ARG A 499 21.64 -2.54 -19.01
C ARG A 499 22.26 -2.53 -20.41
N LEU A 500 23.48 -2.01 -20.50
CA LEU A 500 24.27 -1.95 -21.71
C LEU A 500 25.64 -2.59 -21.45
N ASP A 501 26.03 -3.53 -22.30
CA ASP A 501 27.35 -4.16 -22.26
C ASP A 501 28.35 -3.29 -23.04
N MET A 502 29.33 -2.70 -22.35
CA MET A 502 30.29 -1.79 -22.96
C MET A 502 31.31 -2.50 -23.86
N SER A 503 31.39 -3.83 -23.81
CA SER A 503 32.16 -4.62 -24.78
C SER A 503 31.59 -4.48 -26.20
N GLU A 504 30.27 -4.29 -26.34
CA GLU A 504 29.62 -3.99 -27.62
C GLU A 504 29.97 -2.59 -28.15
N PHE A 505 30.56 -1.73 -27.33
CA PHE A 505 30.91 -0.35 -27.66
C PHE A 505 32.42 -0.08 -27.69
N SER A 506 33.20 -1.11 -28.01
CA SER A 506 34.67 -1.06 -28.08
C SER A 506 35.22 -0.37 -29.33
N GLU A 507 34.43 -0.28 -30.40
CA GLU A 507 34.85 0.30 -31.68
C GLU A 507 34.33 1.73 -31.88
N PRO A 508 35.04 2.62 -32.61
CA PRO A 508 34.63 4.02 -32.78
C PRO A 508 33.22 4.21 -33.35
N HIS A 509 32.82 3.41 -34.33
CA HIS A 509 31.52 3.55 -35.00
C HIS A 509 30.34 3.04 -34.14
N SER A 510 30.62 2.30 -33.06
CA SER A 510 29.61 1.81 -32.13
C SER A 510 28.91 2.94 -31.36
N VAL A 511 29.53 4.12 -31.27
CA VAL A 511 28.95 5.35 -30.70
C VAL A 511 27.59 5.65 -31.31
N SER A 512 27.46 5.51 -32.64
CA SER A 512 26.19 5.73 -33.35
C SER A 512 25.07 4.77 -32.93
N ARG A 513 25.39 3.58 -32.42
CA ARG A 513 24.38 2.66 -31.85
C ARG A 513 23.89 3.13 -30.48
N LEU A 514 24.77 3.78 -29.70
CA LEU A 514 24.47 4.28 -28.36
C LEU A 514 23.56 5.52 -28.41
N ILE A 515 23.86 6.48 -29.30
CA ILE A 515 23.14 7.77 -29.42
C ILE A 515 22.23 7.90 -30.63
N GLY A 516 22.33 7.00 -31.62
CA GLY A 516 21.59 7.05 -32.88
C GLY A 516 22.43 7.60 -34.03
N ALA A 517 22.18 7.11 -35.25
CA ALA A 517 22.86 7.58 -36.45
C ALA A 517 22.31 8.97 -36.89
N PRO A 518 23.16 9.86 -37.44
CA PRO A 518 22.72 11.13 -38.00
C PRO A 518 21.79 10.97 -39.24
N PRO A 519 20.98 11.99 -39.58
CA PRO A 519 20.20 11.99 -40.83
C PRO A 519 21.08 11.73 -42.04
N GLY A 520 20.69 10.77 -42.88
CA GLY A 520 21.41 10.40 -44.12
C GLY A 520 22.41 9.24 -43.99
N TYR A 521 22.57 8.64 -42.81
CA TYR A 521 23.42 7.46 -42.59
C TYR A 521 22.59 6.17 -42.44
N VAL A 522 23.16 5.03 -42.84
CA VAL A 522 22.53 3.70 -42.68
C VAL A 522 22.28 3.45 -41.18
N GLY A 523 21.02 3.14 -40.82
CA GLY A 523 20.59 2.98 -39.43
C GLY A 523 19.82 4.17 -38.85
N TYR A 524 19.62 5.26 -39.61
CA TYR A 524 18.81 6.42 -39.20
C TYR A 524 17.34 6.06 -38.86
N ASP A 525 16.74 5.15 -39.63
CA ASP A 525 15.37 4.65 -39.42
C ASP A 525 15.32 3.36 -38.60
N ASP A 526 16.47 2.83 -38.14
CA ASP A 526 16.51 1.59 -37.36
C ASP A 526 15.92 1.85 -35.96
N PRO A 527 14.84 1.12 -35.56
CA PRO A 527 14.26 1.20 -34.22
C PRO A 527 15.24 0.86 -33.08
N ARG A 528 16.39 0.23 -33.39
CA ARG A 528 17.46 -0.13 -32.45
C ARG A 528 18.58 0.90 -32.36
N SER A 529 18.51 1.98 -33.15
CA SER A 529 19.45 3.10 -33.06
C SER A 529 19.17 3.96 -31.82
N GLY A 530 20.22 4.39 -31.12
CA GLY A 530 20.09 5.17 -29.89
C GLY A 530 19.73 4.33 -28.66
N GLN A 531 20.41 3.20 -28.45
CA GLN A 531 20.07 2.27 -27.36
C GLN A 531 20.04 2.94 -25.98
N LEU A 532 20.95 3.87 -25.70
CA LEU A 532 20.96 4.61 -24.44
C LEU A 532 19.96 5.76 -24.46
N THR A 533 20.00 6.59 -25.51
CA THR A 533 19.18 7.80 -25.61
C THR A 533 17.69 7.47 -25.70
N GLU A 534 17.28 6.48 -26.50
CA GLU A 534 15.89 6.03 -26.59
C GLU A 534 15.42 5.29 -25.35
N ALA A 535 16.27 4.47 -24.72
CA ALA A 535 15.87 3.77 -23.49
C ALA A 535 15.58 4.76 -22.36
N VAL A 536 16.46 5.76 -22.15
CA VAL A 536 16.25 6.78 -21.12
C VAL A 536 15.18 7.79 -21.53
N ARG A 537 15.03 8.13 -22.82
CA ARG A 537 13.92 8.97 -23.29
C ARG A 537 12.55 8.31 -23.05
N ARG A 538 12.47 6.98 -23.21
CA ARG A 538 11.26 6.19 -22.92
C ARG A 538 11.07 5.96 -21.43
N ARG A 539 12.16 5.86 -20.64
CA ARG A 539 12.14 5.69 -19.19
C ARG A 539 13.23 6.52 -18.48
N PRO A 540 12.95 7.81 -18.19
CA PRO A 540 13.89 8.71 -17.52
C PRO A 540 14.19 8.29 -16.07
N TYR A 541 13.23 7.60 -15.44
CA TYR A 541 13.37 7.01 -14.10
C TYR A 541 13.93 5.60 -14.27
N SER A 542 15.25 5.49 -14.27
CA SER A 542 15.91 4.22 -14.56
C SER A 542 17.26 4.09 -13.86
N VAL A 543 17.63 2.85 -13.59
CA VAL A 543 19.00 2.48 -13.24
C VAL A 543 19.71 2.12 -14.54
N VAL A 544 20.59 2.98 -15.01
CA VAL A 544 21.40 2.75 -16.22
C VAL A 544 22.68 2.05 -15.82
N VAL A 545 22.81 0.78 -16.20
CA VAL A 545 23.98 -0.06 -15.91
C VAL A 545 24.86 -0.13 -17.16
N LEU A 546 26.06 0.43 -17.06
CA LEU A 546 27.12 0.37 -18.05
C LEU A 546 28.12 -0.70 -17.63
N ASP A 547 27.92 -1.91 -18.15
CA ASP A 547 28.68 -3.09 -17.74
C ASP A 547 30.03 -3.19 -18.44
N GLU A 548 31.07 -3.58 -17.71
CA GLU A 548 32.45 -3.67 -18.19
C GLU A 548 32.96 -2.38 -18.85
N ILE A 549 32.77 -1.23 -18.18
CA ILE A 549 33.07 0.11 -18.71
C ILE A 549 34.52 0.29 -19.20
N GLU A 550 35.47 -0.49 -18.69
CA GLU A 550 36.85 -0.50 -19.16
C GLU A 550 37.04 -1.01 -20.61
N LYS A 551 36.01 -1.63 -21.19
CA LYS A 551 36.00 -2.15 -22.57
C LYS A 551 35.47 -1.14 -23.59
N ALA A 552 34.83 -0.06 -23.12
CA ALA A 552 34.28 0.98 -23.98
C ALA A 552 35.39 1.72 -24.76
N HIS A 553 35.05 2.17 -25.96
CA HIS A 553 35.88 3.10 -26.72
C HIS A 553 35.99 4.46 -26.02
N SER A 554 37.11 5.18 -26.20
CA SER A 554 37.32 6.50 -25.56
C SER A 554 36.24 7.53 -25.90
N GLU A 555 35.73 7.50 -27.14
CA GLU A 555 34.64 8.40 -27.58
C GLU A 555 33.32 8.15 -26.82
N VAL A 556 33.07 6.92 -26.40
CA VAL A 556 31.90 6.60 -25.56
C VAL A 556 32.09 7.21 -24.17
N LEU A 557 33.29 7.11 -23.60
CA LEU A 557 33.61 7.72 -22.31
C LEU A 557 33.47 9.25 -22.35
N ASN A 558 33.86 9.89 -23.45
CA ASN A 558 33.70 11.33 -23.65
C ASN A 558 32.22 11.75 -23.66
N LEU A 559 31.36 10.97 -24.31
CA LEU A 559 29.91 11.23 -24.28
C LEU A 559 29.32 11.03 -22.88
N LEU A 560 29.81 10.02 -22.15
CA LEU A 560 29.37 9.77 -20.77
C LEU A 560 29.81 10.87 -19.81
N LEU A 561 30.91 11.59 -20.05
CA LEU A 561 31.26 12.79 -19.29
C LEU A 561 30.12 13.80 -19.33
N GLN A 562 29.56 14.07 -20.52
CA GLN A 562 28.43 14.99 -20.66
C GLN A 562 27.21 14.54 -19.83
N VAL A 563 26.96 13.22 -19.78
CA VAL A 563 25.88 12.66 -18.96
C VAL A 563 26.16 12.84 -17.47
N LEU A 564 27.38 12.61 -17.01
CA LEU A 564 27.77 12.70 -15.60
C LEU A 564 27.89 14.16 -15.09
N GLU A 565 28.17 15.10 -16.00
CA GLU A 565 28.34 16.53 -15.71
C GLU A 565 27.04 17.32 -15.81
N ASP A 566 26.35 17.18 -16.95
CA ASP A 566 25.20 18.02 -17.30
C ASP A 566 23.87 17.25 -17.26
N GLY A 567 23.92 15.95 -16.94
CA GLY A 567 22.73 15.10 -16.89
C GLY A 567 21.99 15.04 -18.22
N ARG A 568 22.67 15.30 -19.34
CA ARG A 568 22.04 15.42 -20.66
C ARG A 568 22.91 14.80 -21.74
N LEU A 569 22.26 14.24 -22.76
CA LEU A 569 22.91 13.73 -23.95
C LEU A 569 22.09 14.08 -25.18
N THR A 570 22.72 14.63 -26.21
CA THR A 570 22.05 14.91 -27.48
C THR A 570 22.22 13.72 -28.41
N ASP A 571 21.10 13.20 -28.91
CA ASP A 571 21.07 12.05 -29.81
C ASP A 571 21.50 12.43 -31.24
N GLY A 572 21.73 11.44 -32.10
CA GLY A 572 22.14 11.68 -33.49
C GLY A 572 21.11 12.46 -34.33
N LYS A 573 19.87 12.61 -33.86
CA LYS A 573 18.78 13.35 -34.49
C LYS A 573 18.64 14.78 -33.94
N GLY A 574 19.56 15.21 -33.07
CA GLY A 574 19.56 16.54 -32.44
C GLY A 574 18.59 16.69 -31.26
N ARG A 575 18.04 15.59 -30.72
CA ARG A 575 17.13 15.60 -29.57
C ARG A 575 17.93 15.43 -28.29
N THR A 576 17.73 16.31 -27.31
CA THR A 576 18.39 16.22 -26.00
C THR A 576 17.58 15.37 -25.02
N VAL A 577 18.22 14.36 -24.44
CA VAL A 577 17.66 13.43 -23.44
C VAL A 577 18.20 13.78 -22.06
N SER A 578 17.34 13.84 -21.04
CA SER A 578 17.71 14.12 -19.64
C SER A 578 17.89 12.84 -18.84
N PHE A 579 18.95 12.80 -18.02
CA PHE A 579 19.34 11.75 -17.10
C PHE A 579 19.20 12.19 -15.63
N SER A 580 18.64 13.37 -15.36
CA SER A 580 18.51 13.93 -14.01
C SER A 580 17.76 13.03 -13.01
N ASN A 581 16.89 12.16 -13.51
CA ASN A 581 16.12 11.19 -12.72
C ASN A 581 16.67 9.75 -12.80
N SER A 582 17.83 9.57 -13.42
CA SER A 582 18.46 8.27 -13.62
C SER A 582 19.61 8.07 -12.62
N ILE A 583 19.77 6.84 -12.15
CA ILE A 583 20.98 6.41 -11.42
C ILE A 583 21.92 5.75 -12.43
N ILE A 584 23.14 6.27 -12.55
CA ILE A 584 24.15 5.73 -13.45
C ILE A 584 25.06 4.80 -12.66
N VAL A 585 25.15 3.54 -13.06
CA VAL A 585 26.06 2.56 -12.46
C VAL A 585 27.01 2.06 -13.53
N MET A 586 28.30 2.23 -13.30
CA MET A 586 29.36 1.66 -14.11
C MET A 586 29.94 0.48 -13.37
N THR A 587 29.95 -0.70 -13.97
CA THR A 587 30.56 -1.89 -13.36
C THR A 587 31.87 -2.21 -14.05
N SER A 588 32.87 -2.59 -13.27
CA SER A 588 34.20 -2.91 -13.77
C SER A 588 34.79 -4.09 -13.02
N ASN A 589 35.58 -4.89 -13.74
CA ASN A 589 36.37 -5.95 -13.14
C ASN A 589 37.81 -5.48 -12.83
N VAL A 590 38.13 -4.18 -13.02
CA VAL A 590 39.42 -3.60 -12.64
C VAL A 590 39.65 -3.72 -11.13
N GLY A 591 40.86 -4.10 -10.74
CA GLY A 591 41.23 -4.32 -9.34
C GLY A 591 40.81 -5.69 -8.76
N SER A 592 40.25 -6.60 -9.58
CA SER A 592 39.79 -7.91 -9.11
C SER A 592 40.91 -8.76 -8.51
N GLN A 593 42.14 -8.67 -9.02
CA GLN A 593 43.27 -9.46 -8.51
C GLN A 593 43.66 -9.01 -7.10
N GLU A 594 43.73 -7.71 -6.87
CA GLU A 594 44.02 -7.11 -5.57
C GLU A 594 42.90 -7.41 -4.55
N ILE A 595 41.65 -7.39 -4.99
CA ILE A 595 40.49 -7.74 -4.16
C ILE A 595 40.53 -9.23 -3.75
N LEU A 596 40.88 -10.13 -4.67
CA LEU A 596 41.03 -11.56 -4.38
C LEU A 596 42.24 -11.85 -3.47
N GLN A 597 43.34 -11.11 -3.62
CA GLN A 597 44.50 -11.22 -2.74
C GLN A 597 44.19 -10.73 -1.32
N GLN A 598 43.41 -9.66 -1.16
CA GLN A 598 42.99 -9.17 0.14
C GLN A 598 42.10 -10.18 0.87
N ALA A 599 41.20 -10.87 0.15
CA ALA A 599 40.37 -11.95 0.71
C ALA A 599 41.20 -13.11 1.30
N SER A 600 42.47 -13.23 0.91
CA SER A 600 43.44 -14.18 1.48
C SER A 600 44.13 -13.67 2.77
N GLY A 601 43.66 -12.55 3.35
CA GLY A 601 44.12 -12.01 4.64
C GLY A 601 45.19 -10.91 4.55
N VAL A 602 45.45 -10.34 3.37
CA VAL A 602 46.53 -9.37 3.16
C VAL A 602 45.96 -7.95 3.01
N GLY A 603 46.16 -7.11 4.04
CA GLY A 603 45.94 -5.65 3.98
C GLY A 603 44.57 -5.13 4.44
N THR A 604 44.53 -3.85 4.80
CA THR A 604 43.31 -3.16 5.30
C THR A 604 42.39 -2.73 4.15
N TYR A 605 41.11 -2.46 4.45
CA TYR A 605 40.16 -1.95 3.45
C TYR A 605 40.63 -0.64 2.80
N ASP A 606 41.27 0.24 3.56
CA ASP A 606 41.82 1.50 3.03
C ASP A 606 42.98 1.26 2.06
N GLN A 607 43.83 0.27 2.34
CA GLN A 607 44.89 -0.14 1.42
C GLN A 607 44.32 -0.74 0.13
N LEU A 608 43.27 -1.56 0.24
CA LEU A 608 42.56 -2.08 -0.93
C LEU A 608 41.94 -0.94 -1.75
N ARG A 609 41.26 0.01 -1.10
CA ARG A 609 40.65 1.17 -1.76
C ARG A 609 41.68 1.99 -2.51
N ALA A 610 42.82 2.27 -1.90
CA ALA A 610 43.93 2.96 -2.54
C ALA A 610 44.50 2.16 -3.73
N ALA A 611 44.62 0.83 -3.62
CA ALA A 611 45.08 -0.02 -4.70
C ALA A 611 44.11 -0.01 -5.90
N VAL A 612 42.82 -0.20 -5.66
CA VAL A 612 41.78 -0.14 -6.69
C VAL A 612 41.73 1.24 -7.32
N GLN A 613 41.81 2.32 -6.54
CA GLN A 613 41.83 3.69 -7.06
C GLN A 613 43.03 3.95 -7.98
N ARG A 614 44.22 3.44 -7.66
CA ARG A 614 45.40 3.53 -8.54
C ARG A 614 45.18 2.79 -9.86
N GLN A 615 44.61 1.59 -9.82
CA GLN A 615 44.30 0.82 -11.03
C GLN A 615 43.28 1.55 -11.92
N LEU A 616 42.26 2.16 -11.30
CA LEU A 616 41.27 2.98 -12.02
C LEU A 616 41.90 4.23 -12.64
N GLN A 617 42.79 4.93 -11.94
CA GLN A 617 43.50 6.11 -12.46
C GLN A 617 44.45 5.79 -13.63
N GLN A 618 44.92 4.53 -13.75
CA GLN A 618 45.70 4.10 -14.90
C GLN A 618 44.83 3.82 -16.14
N LYS A 619 43.56 3.44 -15.93
CA LYS A 619 42.63 3.07 -17.00
C LYS A 619 41.72 4.20 -17.44
N PHE A 620 41.31 5.06 -16.52
CA PHE A 620 40.38 6.17 -16.76
C PHE A 620 41.06 7.50 -16.49
N ARG A 621 40.69 8.52 -17.26
CA ARG A 621 41.18 9.88 -17.05
C ARG A 621 40.67 10.41 -15.70
N PRO A 622 41.47 11.21 -14.97
CA PRO A 622 41.03 11.81 -13.70
C PRO A 622 39.72 12.59 -13.82
N GLU A 623 39.52 13.29 -14.95
CA GLU A 623 38.28 14.00 -15.25
C GLU A 623 37.05 13.10 -15.17
N PHE A 624 37.11 11.90 -15.75
CA PHE A 624 36.01 10.93 -15.69
C PHE A 624 35.74 10.43 -14.27
N LEU A 625 36.79 10.06 -13.54
CA LEU A 625 36.65 9.56 -12.18
C LEU A 625 36.13 10.62 -11.20
N ASN A 626 36.51 11.88 -11.39
CA ASN A 626 36.07 13.00 -10.56
C ASN A 626 34.58 13.34 -10.73
N ARG A 627 33.92 12.85 -11.77
CA ARG A 627 32.48 13.04 -11.99
C ARG A 627 31.61 11.96 -11.35
N ILE A 628 32.23 10.94 -10.78
CA ILE A 628 31.56 9.82 -10.11
C ILE A 628 31.36 10.18 -8.65
N ASP A 629 30.14 10.02 -8.13
CA ASP A 629 29.82 10.40 -6.76
C ASP A 629 30.42 9.45 -5.73
N GLU A 630 30.38 8.13 -5.99
CA GLU A 630 30.91 7.12 -5.09
C GLU A 630 31.55 5.92 -5.84
N LEU A 631 32.72 5.51 -5.36
CA LEU A 631 33.38 4.25 -5.74
C LEU A 631 33.01 3.16 -4.73
N LEU A 632 32.28 2.15 -5.19
CA LEU A 632 31.88 0.99 -4.39
C LEU A 632 32.74 -0.22 -4.73
N ILE A 633 33.42 -0.76 -3.72
CA ILE A 633 34.28 -1.93 -3.86
C ILE A 633 33.54 -3.15 -3.36
N PHE A 634 33.36 -4.13 -4.24
CA PHE A 634 32.74 -5.41 -3.94
C PHE A 634 33.81 -6.43 -3.63
N ARG A 635 33.72 -7.02 -2.44
CA ARG A 635 34.68 -8.03 -1.97
C ARG A 635 34.34 -9.42 -2.48
N ALA A 636 35.33 -10.30 -2.46
CA ALA A 636 35.09 -11.73 -2.66
C ALA A 636 34.17 -12.27 -1.56
N LEU A 637 33.30 -13.20 -1.93
CA LEU A 637 32.36 -13.83 -1.00
C LEU A 637 33.06 -14.92 -0.20
N SER A 638 32.87 -14.90 1.11
CA SER A 638 33.28 -15.97 2.02
C SER A 638 32.35 -17.18 1.91
N GLU A 639 32.81 -18.35 2.35
CA GLU A 639 32.01 -19.58 2.39
C GLU A 639 30.70 -19.40 3.17
N LYS A 640 30.75 -18.66 4.29
CA LYS A 640 29.55 -18.32 5.08
C LYS A 640 28.54 -17.49 4.28
N GLU A 641 29.03 -16.51 3.51
CA GLU A 641 28.18 -15.67 2.64
C GLU A 641 27.62 -16.50 1.47
N PHE A 642 28.40 -17.41 0.89
CA PHE A 642 27.90 -18.36 -0.12
C PHE A 642 26.74 -19.20 0.43
N LYS A 643 26.85 -19.72 1.65
CA LYS A 643 25.78 -20.50 2.30
C LYS A 643 24.51 -19.68 2.53
N GLN A 644 24.65 -18.42 2.93
CA GLN A 644 23.52 -17.48 3.04
C GLN A 644 22.86 -17.22 1.67
N ILE A 645 23.65 -17.05 0.61
CA ILE A 645 23.13 -16.88 -0.76
C ILE A 645 22.38 -18.14 -1.21
N VAL A 646 22.90 -19.34 -0.92
CA VAL A 646 22.23 -20.61 -1.25
C VAL A 646 20.85 -20.68 -0.60
N ARG A 647 20.75 -20.36 0.69
CA ARG A 647 19.46 -20.31 1.41
C ARG A 647 18.49 -19.32 0.81
N LEU A 648 18.99 -18.14 0.41
CA LEU A 648 18.16 -17.12 -0.23
C LEU A 648 17.62 -17.60 -1.58
N VAL A 649 18.46 -18.22 -2.42
CA VAL A 649 18.06 -18.73 -3.74
C VAL A 649 17.10 -19.91 -3.60
N LEU A 650 17.34 -20.84 -2.68
CA LEU A 650 16.44 -21.95 -2.36
C LEU A 650 15.10 -21.46 -1.79
N GLY A 651 15.11 -20.48 -0.89
CA GLY A 651 13.89 -19.87 -0.37
C GLY A 651 13.03 -19.23 -1.46
N ASN A 652 13.65 -18.57 -2.45
CA ASN A 652 12.95 -18.02 -3.61
C ASN A 652 12.41 -19.11 -4.54
N ALA A 653 13.13 -20.22 -4.72
CA ALA A 653 12.66 -21.39 -5.48
C ALA A 653 11.46 -22.05 -4.79
N LYS A 654 11.53 -22.26 -3.46
CA LYS A 654 10.42 -22.74 -2.64
C LYS A 654 9.16 -21.88 -2.83
N LYS A 655 9.26 -20.55 -2.72
CA LYS A 655 8.12 -19.65 -2.91
C LYS A 655 7.45 -19.83 -4.28
N ARG A 656 8.24 -19.91 -5.35
CA ARG A 656 7.72 -20.15 -6.72
C ARG A 656 7.02 -21.50 -6.85
N ALA A 657 7.61 -22.56 -6.29
CA ALA A 657 7.04 -23.89 -6.33
C ALA A 657 5.73 -24.01 -5.53
N THR A 658 5.64 -23.36 -4.37
CA THR A 658 4.40 -23.30 -3.57
C THR A 658 3.28 -22.56 -4.33
N LEU A 659 3.59 -21.41 -4.94
CA LEU A 659 2.61 -20.69 -5.77
C LEU A 659 2.14 -21.53 -6.97
N ALA A 660 3.05 -22.23 -7.65
CA ALA A 660 2.71 -23.11 -8.76
C ALA A 660 1.79 -24.27 -8.32
N PHE A 661 1.99 -24.81 -7.12
CA PHE A 661 1.10 -25.82 -6.54
C PHE A 661 -0.30 -25.27 -6.26
N GLU A 662 -0.39 -24.08 -5.66
CA GLU A 662 -1.67 -23.41 -5.35
C GLU A 662 -2.47 -23.10 -6.63
N GLU A 663 -1.80 -22.57 -7.66
CA GLU A 663 -2.40 -22.32 -8.98
C GLU A 663 -2.92 -23.61 -9.62
N ALA A 664 -2.14 -24.70 -9.55
CA ALA A 664 -2.55 -26.00 -10.10
C ALA A 664 -3.75 -26.61 -9.34
N ALA A 665 -3.82 -26.43 -8.01
CA ALA A 665 -4.95 -26.87 -7.18
C ALA A 665 -6.25 -26.10 -7.51
N LEU A 666 -6.15 -24.79 -7.70
CA LEU A 666 -7.25 -23.91 -8.14
C LEU A 666 -7.78 -24.34 -9.51
N GLN A 667 -6.90 -24.53 -10.50
CA GLN A 667 -7.28 -24.96 -11.86
C GLN A 667 -7.92 -26.35 -11.87
N SER A 668 -7.55 -27.22 -10.93
CA SER A 668 -8.06 -28.58 -10.81
C SER A 668 -9.38 -28.69 -10.03
N GLY A 669 -10.01 -27.56 -9.66
CA GLY A 669 -11.26 -27.54 -8.91
C GLY A 669 -11.14 -28.05 -7.47
N ARG A 670 -9.95 -27.94 -6.87
CA ARG A 670 -9.65 -28.38 -5.50
C ARG A 670 -9.16 -27.21 -4.63
N PRO A 671 -10.00 -26.18 -4.40
CA PRO A 671 -9.61 -25.02 -3.60
C PRO A 671 -9.32 -25.36 -2.13
N ASP A 672 -9.87 -26.47 -1.62
CA ASP A 672 -9.67 -26.94 -0.24
C ASP A 672 -8.41 -27.83 -0.09
N THR A 673 -7.47 -27.78 -1.03
CA THR A 673 -6.22 -28.55 -0.92
C THR A 673 -5.36 -27.96 0.19
N GLU A 674 -4.91 -28.80 1.12
CA GLU A 674 -3.95 -28.40 2.16
C GLU A 674 -2.71 -27.73 1.53
N ALA A 675 -2.14 -26.72 2.20
CA ALA A 675 -0.96 -26.01 1.70
C ALA A 675 0.25 -26.96 1.58
N LEU A 676 1.03 -26.82 0.50
CA LEU A 676 2.28 -27.55 0.32
C LEU A 676 3.43 -26.84 1.04
N GLU A 677 3.92 -27.42 2.12
CA GLU A 677 5.08 -26.94 2.84
C GLU A 677 6.35 -27.61 2.31
N LEU A 678 7.07 -26.92 1.43
CA LEU A 678 8.37 -27.39 0.93
C LEU A 678 9.49 -27.10 1.93
N SER A 679 10.42 -28.03 2.11
CA SER A 679 11.65 -27.84 2.89
C SER A 679 12.82 -28.56 2.22
N TRP A 680 14.05 -28.33 2.70
CA TRP A 680 15.24 -29.03 2.22
C TRP A 680 16.17 -29.35 3.38
N THR A 681 17.01 -30.38 3.22
CA THR A 681 18.00 -30.79 4.23
C THR A 681 19.32 -30.03 4.08
N ALA A 682 20.20 -30.13 5.09
CA ALA A 682 21.48 -29.44 5.07
C ALA A 682 22.40 -29.98 3.96
N GLU A 683 22.27 -31.25 3.64
CA GLU A 683 22.96 -31.97 2.58
C GLU A 683 22.65 -31.36 1.20
N VAL A 684 21.42 -30.90 0.99
CA VAL A 684 21.03 -30.15 -0.22
C VAL A 684 21.79 -28.83 -0.31
N GLU A 685 21.95 -28.10 0.80
CA GLU A 685 22.74 -26.86 0.83
C GLU A 685 24.20 -27.14 0.45
N GLU A 686 24.79 -28.22 0.97
CA GLU A 686 26.19 -28.60 0.69
C GLU A 686 26.38 -29.02 -0.77
N ILE A 687 25.45 -29.77 -1.38
CA ILE A 687 25.54 -30.13 -2.81
C ILE A 687 25.47 -28.89 -3.70
N VAL A 688 24.56 -27.96 -3.38
CA VAL A 688 24.42 -26.70 -4.13
C VAL A 688 25.67 -25.84 -3.97
N LEU A 689 26.26 -25.78 -2.78
CA LEU A 689 27.51 -25.08 -2.52
C LEU A 689 28.68 -25.69 -3.30
N ALA A 690 28.86 -27.00 -3.23
CA ALA A 690 29.93 -27.70 -3.93
C ALA A 690 29.80 -27.58 -5.47
N SER A 691 28.57 -27.62 -5.99
CA SER A 691 28.32 -27.52 -7.43
C SER A 691 28.32 -26.08 -7.96
N GLY A 692 28.16 -25.08 -7.09
CA GLY A 692 27.79 -23.73 -7.51
C GLY A 692 28.66 -22.59 -6.97
N SER A 693 29.52 -22.84 -5.97
CA SER A 693 30.49 -21.85 -5.47
C SER A 693 31.82 -21.97 -6.22
N ASN A 694 32.30 -20.86 -6.79
CA ASN A 694 33.60 -20.81 -7.45
C ASN A 694 34.27 -19.46 -7.15
N ALA A 695 35.51 -19.49 -6.67
CA ALA A 695 36.26 -18.28 -6.31
C ALA A 695 36.46 -17.30 -7.49
N VAL A 696 36.47 -17.79 -8.73
CA VAL A 696 36.65 -17.01 -9.96
C VAL A 696 35.32 -16.48 -10.51
N TYR A 697 34.26 -17.29 -10.46
CA TYR A 697 32.95 -16.98 -11.07
C TYR A 697 31.89 -16.49 -10.06
N GLY A 698 32.22 -16.42 -8.78
CA GLY A 698 31.34 -16.00 -7.70
C GLY A 698 30.08 -16.86 -7.58
N ALA A 699 28.95 -16.23 -7.26
CA ALA A 699 27.64 -16.89 -7.06
C ALA A 699 26.91 -17.24 -8.37
N ARG A 700 27.48 -16.94 -9.54
CA ARG A 700 26.81 -17.09 -10.85
C ARG A 700 26.36 -18.53 -11.15
N PRO A 701 27.12 -19.59 -10.82
CA PRO A 701 26.70 -20.97 -11.05
C PRO A 701 25.61 -21.47 -10.07
N LEU A 702 25.42 -20.83 -8.91
CA LEU A 702 24.48 -21.28 -7.88
C LEU A 702 23.04 -21.38 -8.37
N ARG A 703 22.58 -20.46 -9.22
CA ARG A 703 21.20 -20.51 -9.75
C ARG A 703 20.94 -21.78 -10.55
N ARG A 704 21.92 -22.21 -11.36
CA ARG A 704 21.82 -23.48 -12.11
C ARG A 704 21.88 -24.68 -11.19
N ALA A 705 22.70 -24.63 -10.15
CA ALA A 705 22.78 -25.68 -9.15
C ALA A 705 21.45 -25.85 -8.40
N VAL A 706 20.82 -24.75 -7.96
CA VAL A 706 19.48 -24.78 -7.33
C VAL A 706 18.41 -25.27 -8.29
N GLN A 707 18.44 -24.82 -9.55
CA GLN A 707 17.50 -25.30 -10.56
C GLN A 707 17.57 -26.83 -10.68
N ARG A 708 18.77 -27.38 -10.87
CA ARG A 708 18.99 -28.82 -11.03
C ARG A 708 18.65 -29.64 -9.77
N VAL A 709 19.02 -29.14 -8.59
CA VAL A 709 18.96 -29.90 -7.33
C VAL A 709 17.63 -29.71 -6.60
N PHE A 710 16.88 -28.65 -6.88
CA PHE A 710 15.62 -28.35 -6.19
C PHE A 710 14.46 -28.13 -7.16
N GLU A 711 14.58 -27.23 -8.13
CA GLU A 711 13.45 -26.87 -9.00
C GLU A 711 13.04 -28.02 -9.93
N ASP A 712 14.00 -28.67 -10.59
CA ASP A 712 13.72 -29.73 -11.56
C ASP A 712 13.03 -30.94 -10.90
N PRO A 713 13.50 -31.49 -9.76
CA PRO A 713 12.80 -32.57 -9.06
C PRO A 713 11.41 -32.16 -8.56
N VAL A 714 11.27 -30.96 -7.98
CA VAL A 714 9.97 -30.49 -7.47
C VAL A 714 8.98 -30.31 -8.63
N ALA A 715 9.42 -29.73 -9.74
CA ALA A 715 8.59 -29.55 -10.93
C ALA A 715 8.14 -30.89 -11.52
N GLU A 716 9.03 -31.88 -11.61
CA GLU A 716 8.70 -33.23 -12.09
C GLU A 716 7.54 -33.85 -11.27
N PHE A 717 7.61 -33.74 -9.94
CA PHE A 717 6.59 -34.33 -9.07
C PHE A 717 5.30 -33.51 -8.94
N LEU A 718 5.37 -32.19 -9.12
CA LEU A 718 4.18 -31.35 -9.29
C LEU A 718 3.44 -31.72 -10.59
N VAL A 719 4.17 -31.85 -11.71
CA VAL A 719 3.57 -32.12 -13.03
C VAL A 719 3.05 -33.56 -13.15
N SER A 720 3.77 -34.54 -12.64
CA SER A 720 3.31 -35.94 -12.61
C SER A 720 2.14 -36.18 -11.65
N GLY A 721 1.83 -35.20 -10.79
CA GLY A 721 0.77 -35.30 -9.79
C GLY A 721 1.14 -36.19 -8.60
N ALA A 722 2.42 -36.50 -8.39
CA ALA A 722 2.89 -37.17 -7.17
C ALA A 722 2.82 -36.23 -5.96
N LEU A 723 3.02 -34.92 -6.16
CA LEU A 723 2.79 -33.87 -5.17
C LEU A 723 1.41 -33.23 -5.41
N ASN A 724 0.33 -33.84 -4.90
CA ASN A 724 -1.05 -33.45 -5.27
C ASN A 724 -2.02 -33.20 -4.10
N ARG A 725 -1.62 -33.41 -2.85
CA ARG A 725 -2.54 -33.41 -1.69
C ARG A 725 -2.11 -32.52 -0.53
N GLY A 726 -1.16 -31.60 -0.73
CA GLY A 726 -0.68 -30.70 0.32
C GLY A 726 0.16 -31.39 1.40
N GLY A 727 0.54 -30.68 2.45
CA GLY A 727 1.39 -31.17 3.55
C GLY A 727 2.87 -30.94 3.31
N THR A 728 3.73 -31.60 4.11
CA THR A 728 5.19 -31.33 4.08
C THR A 728 5.93 -32.21 3.07
N ALA A 729 6.65 -31.58 2.16
CA ALA A 729 7.58 -32.23 1.23
C ALA A 729 9.00 -31.73 1.46
N THR A 730 9.94 -32.64 1.73
CA THR A 730 11.34 -32.31 2.02
C THR A 730 12.24 -32.81 0.90
N VAL A 731 12.95 -31.91 0.23
CA VAL A 731 14.03 -32.27 -0.69
C VAL A 731 15.24 -32.73 0.13
N ASP A 732 15.73 -33.93 -0.15
CA ASP A 732 16.79 -34.58 0.61
C ASP A 732 17.79 -35.29 -0.33
N VAL A 733 18.86 -35.84 0.26
CA VAL A 733 19.89 -36.60 -0.44
C VAL A 733 19.92 -38.02 0.13
N ASP A 734 19.69 -39.02 -0.72
CA ASP A 734 19.74 -40.44 -0.36
C ASP A 734 20.68 -41.20 -1.31
N GLY A 735 21.75 -41.80 -0.76
CA GLY A 735 22.74 -42.53 -1.56
C GLY A 735 23.53 -41.67 -2.57
N GLY A 736 23.53 -40.34 -2.41
CA GLY A 736 24.14 -39.40 -3.35
C GLY A 736 23.20 -38.91 -4.45
N ASP A 737 21.94 -39.36 -4.46
CA ASP A 737 20.91 -38.86 -5.38
C ASP A 737 19.96 -37.90 -4.66
N VAL A 738 19.45 -36.91 -5.40
CA VAL A 738 18.41 -35.99 -4.90
C VAL A 738 17.07 -36.71 -4.88
N VAL A 739 16.37 -36.68 -3.74
CA VAL A 739 15.07 -37.31 -3.53
C VAL A 739 14.09 -36.33 -2.87
N ILE A 740 12.78 -36.60 -2.96
CA ILE A 740 11.76 -35.87 -2.20
C ILE A 740 11.08 -36.82 -1.22
N ARG A 741 11.17 -36.52 0.08
CA ARG A 741 10.40 -37.20 1.12
C ARG A 741 9.05 -36.53 1.27
N TYR A 742 7.98 -37.27 1.01
CA TYR A 742 6.61 -36.76 1.08
C TYR A 742 5.69 -37.82 1.66
N ARG A 743 4.99 -37.50 2.75
CA ARG A 743 4.01 -38.39 3.42
C ARG A 743 4.49 -39.83 3.69
N GLY A 744 5.76 -39.99 4.06
CA GLY A 744 6.36 -41.29 4.37
C GLY A 744 6.89 -42.05 3.14
N GLU A 745 6.72 -41.51 1.94
CA GLU A 745 7.27 -42.04 0.70
C GLU A 745 8.54 -41.28 0.29
N THR A 746 9.48 -41.98 -0.35
CA THR A 746 10.68 -41.40 -0.96
C THR A 746 10.50 -41.38 -2.47
N LEU A 747 10.26 -40.21 -3.03
CA LEU A 747 10.10 -39.99 -4.47
C LEU A 747 11.48 -39.76 -5.10
N ARG A 748 11.81 -40.52 -6.14
CA ARG A 748 13.09 -40.45 -6.86
C ARG A 748 12.86 -39.93 -8.29
N PRO A 749 13.43 -38.78 -8.68
CA PRO A 749 13.19 -38.19 -10.01
C PRO A 749 13.75 -39.11 -11.11
N ALA A 750 13.08 -39.17 -12.25
CA ALA A 750 13.42 -40.07 -13.36
C ALA A 750 14.80 -39.74 -13.97
N CYS A 751 15.21 -38.48 -13.86
CA CYS A 751 16.56 -38.04 -14.18
C CYS A 751 17.30 -37.75 -12.86
N ALA A 752 17.78 -38.80 -12.19
CA ALA A 752 18.66 -38.62 -11.05
C ALA A 752 19.89 -37.82 -11.52
N ALA A 753 20.04 -36.59 -11.04
CA ALA A 753 21.26 -35.82 -11.26
C ALA A 753 22.38 -36.51 -10.46
N ALA A 754 23.00 -37.54 -11.06
CA ALA A 754 24.09 -38.26 -10.43
C ALA A 754 25.13 -37.26 -9.92
N VAL A 755 25.38 -37.27 -8.62
CA VAL A 755 26.43 -36.47 -8.01
C VAL A 755 27.75 -37.10 -8.41
N THR A 756 28.43 -36.54 -9.40
CA THR A 756 29.82 -36.89 -9.67
C THR A 756 30.65 -36.41 -8.48
N THR A 757 31.04 -37.37 -7.63
CA THR A 757 31.86 -37.24 -6.42
C THR A 757 33.32 -36.83 -6.68
N GLU A 758 33.69 -36.44 -7.91
CA GLU A 758 35.05 -35.97 -8.23
C GLU A 758 35.37 -34.56 -7.71
N ALA A 759 34.38 -33.78 -7.26
CA ALA A 759 34.60 -32.42 -6.75
C ALA A 759 34.98 -32.33 -5.25
N LEU A 760 35.06 -33.46 -4.53
CA LEU A 760 35.28 -33.51 -3.08
C LEU A 760 36.75 -33.64 -2.62
N VAL A 761 37.73 -33.50 -3.52
CA VAL A 761 39.16 -33.48 -3.15
C VAL A 761 39.79 -32.12 -3.45
N VAL A 762 39.66 -31.18 -2.51
CA VAL A 762 40.62 -30.07 -2.40
C VAL A 762 41.83 -30.61 -1.65
N PRO A 763 43.03 -30.66 -2.26
CA PRO A 763 44.23 -31.09 -1.53
C PRO A 763 44.53 -30.08 -0.43
N ARG A 764 44.59 -30.55 0.82
CA ARG A 764 45.24 -29.79 1.91
C ARG A 764 46.65 -29.46 1.43
N THR A 765 46.93 -28.18 1.20
CA THR A 765 48.28 -27.70 0.90
C THR A 765 49.19 -28.07 2.07
N GLN A 766 49.98 -29.11 1.84
CA GLN A 766 51.24 -29.37 2.52
C GLN A 766 52.17 -28.18 2.33
N GLU A 767 52.99 -27.97 3.35
CA GLU A 767 54.08 -26.99 3.40
C GLU A 767 54.89 -26.93 2.09
N VAL A 768 55.06 -25.71 1.59
CA VAL A 768 55.96 -25.40 0.48
C VAL A 768 57.41 -25.59 0.95
N LYS A 769 58.02 -26.72 0.59
CA LYS A 769 59.48 -26.79 0.42
C LYS A 769 59.82 -26.43 -1.02
N LYS A 770 60.59 -25.36 -1.16
CA LYS A 770 61.23 -24.88 -2.39
C LYS A 770 61.90 -26.03 -3.15
N ASN A 771 61.54 -26.23 -4.43
CA ASN A 771 62.54 -26.32 -5.49
C ASN A 771 61.93 -26.22 -6.91
N ASN A 772 62.65 -25.46 -7.74
CA ASN A 772 62.39 -25.11 -9.13
C ASN A 772 62.21 -26.34 -10.05
N LYS A 773 61.16 -26.32 -10.88
CA LYS A 773 61.18 -26.62 -12.32
C LYS A 773 59.77 -26.45 -12.93
N VAL A 774 59.67 -25.62 -13.97
CA VAL A 774 58.45 -25.39 -14.77
C VAL A 774 58.36 -26.44 -15.88
N PRO A 775 57.19 -27.05 -16.16
CA PRO A 775 56.90 -27.63 -17.47
C PRO A 775 55.81 -26.85 -18.24
N SER A 776 55.92 -26.89 -19.56
CA SER A 776 55.24 -26.02 -20.54
C SER A 776 53.76 -26.34 -20.80
N ALA A 777 53.05 -25.33 -21.33
CA ALA A 777 51.61 -25.26 -21.60
C ALA A 777 51.03 -26.26 -22.62
N VAL A 778 51.75 -27.31 -23.02
CA VAL A 778 51.33 -28.26 -24.06
C VAL A 778 50.79 -29.58 -23.49
N ALA A 779 51.01 -29.87 -22.20
CA ALA A 779 50.51 -31.11 -21.57
C ALA A 779 49.05 -31.00 -21.09
N VAL A 780 48.56 -29.80 -20.76
CA VAL A 780 47.19 -29.59 -20.23
C VAL A 780 46.13 -29.63 -21.34
N PHE A 781 46.49 -29.29 -22.58
CA PHE A 781 45.56 -29.22 -23.70
C PHE A 781 45.16 -30.60 -24.30
N ARG A 782 45.87 -31.69 -23.97
CA ARG A 782 45.59 -33.03 -24.50
C ARG A 782 44.58 -33.84 -23.69
N ALA A 783 44.29 -33.47 -22.44
CA ALA A 783 43.34 -34.18 -21.59
C ALA A 783 41.88 -33.74 -21.80
N GLN A 784 41.64 -32.52 -22.28
CA GLN A 784 40.29 -31.99 -22.48
C GLN A 784 39.64 -32.36 -23.83
N LEU A 785 40.38 -32.88 -24.80
CA LEU A 785 39.82 -33.26 -26.11
C LEU A 785 39.27 -34.71 -26.18
N LEU A 786 39.52 -35.55 -25.17
CA LEU A 786 39.11 -36.97 -25.19
C LEU A 786 37.70 -37.24 -24.59
N LEU A 787 37.05 -36.25 -23.99
CA LEU A 787 35.72 -36.38 -23.38
C LEU A 787 34.55 -35.95 -24.28
N LEU A 788 34.83 -35.43 -25.49
CA LEU A 788 33.80 -34.96 -26.43
C LEU A 788 33.42 -35.99 -27.53
N PHE A 789 34.02 -37.19 -27.55
CA PHE A 789 33.70 -38.24 -28.51
C PHE A 789 33.59 -39.63 -27.86
N THR A 790 32.58 -39.85 -27.03
CA THR A 790 32.04 -41.21 -26.75
C THR A 790 30.55 -41.12 -26.38
N GLY A 791 29.75 -40.68 -27.34
CA GLY A 791 28.31 -40.97 -27.36
C GLY A 791 28.05 -42.31 -28.08
N HIS A 792 27.08 -43.07 -27.57
CA HIS A 792 26.47 -44.31 -28.10
C HIS A 792 27.12 -45.66 -27.73
N SER A 793 26.46 -46.41 -26.83
CA SER A 793 25.75 -47.67 -27.16
C SER A 793 25.22 -48.39 -25.91
N ARG A 794 24.14 -49.17 -26.09
CA ARG A 794 23.32 -49.97 -25.14
C ARG A 794 22.17 -49.16 -24.51
N GLY A 795 20.91 -49.29 -24.91
CA GLY A 795 20.20 -50.38 -25.57
C GLY A 795 19.53 -51.28 -24.54
N GLN A 796 18.34 -50.90 -24.05
CA GLN A 796 17.37 -51.84 -23.50
C GLN A 796 15.94 -51.33 -23.68
N THR A 797 15.12 -52.26 -24.12
CA THR A 797 13.77 -52.17 -24.67
C THR A 797 12.71 -51.81 -23.64
N CYS A 798 11.85 -50.85 -23.95
CA CYS A 798 10.57 -50.65 -23.28
C CYS A 798 9.47 -51.40 -24.05
N ARG A 799 8.88 -52.43 -23.43
CA ARG A 799 7.64 -53.08 -23.86
C ARG A 799 6.61 -52.92 -22.73
N SER A 800 5.52 -52.24 -23.05
CA SER A 800 4.13 -52.42 -22.57
C SER A 800 3.87 -52.83 -21.11
N CYS A 801 3.32 -51.91 -20.33
CA CYS A 801 1.93 -51.93 -19.84
C CYS A 801 1.57 -50.56 -19.25
#